data_AF-A0A857JJS2-F1
#
_entry.id   AF-A0A857JJS2-F1
#
_cell.length_a   1.000
_cell.length_b   1.000
_cell.length_c   1.000
_cell.angle_alpha   90.00
_cell.angle_beta   90.00
_cell.angle_gamma   90.00
#
_symmetry.space_group_name_H-M   'P 1'
#
loop_
_entity.id
_entity.type
_entity.pdbx_description
1 polymer ?
#
loop_
_entity_poly.entity_id
_entity_poly.type
_entity_poly.pdbx_seq_one_letter_code
_entity_poly.pdbx_strand_id
1 'polypeptide(L)'
;MKFKQLVAAGLMLSVAGMAKSAQESEFVVSDIKIEGLQRVALGAALTYLPVKVGDEMNSFRIAQAIRSLYASTHFESIEVLRDGDVLVVKVKERPTISNIILEGNDDIKDEQLQESLDGSNIRLGEPLDKTVLTSIENGLKDFYYSIGKYNADVSAIITPLPRNRVDLKLLFEEGDAAKIEQINIVGNTIFDDATLFEQMELKFDAPWWDFLSETRYQKQTLTGDMETVTSYYKDRGYLKFDIDSTQVSMTPEKSGIYVTLNINEGEQYKVSEVELVGELLGHEEYLKLVLPITPGELYNQAEVTYTEEFISKYFGRFGYAYPSVTTIPDINEEDKTVKLTLSVDPGKRIYVRRINFEGNIGTADEVLRQSVTQMEGAWLSNATLESSKNALSRLTYMESVDFETVRLPGEDDKVDVNFSVKEQASGSFNAGIGYGDRTKLSLQAGIQQDNFLGTGKRIALNLSTTSYQKSAQVSYTDPYFTIDGISLGGSVGYSEFDGESAGFIQYNSKQYSVGANVGYPIDEFNRINFGLTYSNVELFQSTSYEQTTRFYNQFVDENNPDDSIKYDSFLASVAWIRSTLNRGVFPTAGSSQRASFSITTPNSDVNYFKTEVDTKFYFPLSRNQRWSFLARLKLGYGNGYGTANGVDQILPFNQNFGAGGNDSLRGFENNTVGPRGVQLTPSAIRDIDGNIIYGSPENDTVTISSRSLGGNAMILGGVELIVPTPFVEADFDNSVRTSLFIDVGNVWDTEFRYDRYKDLTLNQQFNNDPLEDYSDYKLYRASGGLSVQWLSPMGPMVFSFSKAIESREGDDTKFFSFNIGQTF
;
A
#
# COMPACT_ATOMS: atom_id res chain seq x y z
N MET A 1 -36.46 -53.83 70.04
CA MET A 1 -36.20 -54.79 68.93
C MET A 1 -37.28 -54.69 67.84
N LYS A 2 -37.40 -53.58 67.09
CA LYS A 2 -38.50 -53.43 66.09
C LYS A 2 -38.16 -52.77 64.74
N PHE A 3 -36.89 -52.55 64.41
CA PHE A 3 -36.52 -52.00 63.09
C PHE A 3 -35.91 -53.05 62.15
N LYS A 4 -35.12 -54.00 62.69
CA LYS A 4 -34.47 -55.05 61.88
C LYS A 4 -35.44 -56.11 61.30
N GLN A 5 -36.61 -56.32 61.92
CA GLN A 5 -37.60 -57.29 61.42
C GLN A 5 -38.50 -56.73 60.31
N LEU A 6 -38.71 -55.40 60.24
CA LEU A 6 -39.43 -54.75 59.14
C LEU A 6 -38.57 -54.66 57.87
N VAL A 7 -37.26 -54.46 58.03
CA VAL A 7 -36.31 -54.47 56.91
C VAL A 7 -36.16 -55.87 56.30
N ALA A 8 -36.16 -56.93 57.12
CA ALA A 8 -36.09 -58.31 56.62
C ALA A 8 -37.39 -58.78 55.93
N ALA A 9 -38.57 -58.34 56.39
CA ALA A 9 -39.84 -58.64 55.74
C ALA A 9 -40.04 -57.84 54.44
N GLY A 10 -39.55 -56.59 54.36
CA GLY A 10 -39.53 -55.80 53.12
C GLY A 10 -38.55 -56.35 52.07
N LEU A 11 -37.43 -56.91 52.49
CA LEU A 11 -36.48 -57.60 51.61
C LEU A 11 -36.99 -58.96 51.12
N MET A 12 -37.78 -59.72 51.90
CA MET A 12 -38.38 -60.97 51.40
C MET A 12 -39.62 -60.76 50.52
N LEU A 13 -40.38 -59.67 50.69
CA LEU A 13 -41.52 -59.34 49.82
C LEU A 13 -41.11 -58.67 48.50
N SER A 14 -39.90 -58.09 48.42
CA SER A 14 -39.34 -57.60 47.15
C SER A 14 -38.68 -58.70 46.31
N VAL A 15 -38.24 -59.80 46.92
CA VAL A 15 -37.67 -60.96 46.20
C VAL A 15 -38.73 -61.91 45.65
N ALA A 16 -39.95 -61.93 46.21
CA ALA A 16 -41.05 -62.76 45.72
C ALA A 16 -41.93 -62.11 44.62
N GLY A 17 -41.75 -60.82 44.33
CA GLY A 17 -42.43 -60.09 43.25
C GLY A 17 -41.67 -60.07 41.91
N MET A 18 -40.42 -60.54 41.89
CA MET A 18 -39.56 -60.54 40.69
C MET A 18 -39.22 -61.96 40.24
N ALA A 19 -40.23 -62.82 40.03
CA ALA A 19 -40.00 -64.13 39.41
C ALA A 19 -41.04 -64.49 38.33
N LYS A 20 -41.90 -63.56 37.93
CA LYS A 20 -42.77 -63.72 36.75
C LYS A 20 -43.00 -62.38 36.05
N SER A 21 -42.06 -62.03 35.17
CA SER A 21 -42.28 -61.20 33.97
C SER A 21 -40.94 -60.93 33.28
N ALA A 22 -40.29 -61.99 32.77
CA ALA A 22 -39.15 -61.87 31.86
C ALA A 22 -39.26 -62.98 30.80
N GLN A 23 -40.35 -62.91 30.07
CA GLN A 23 -40.60 -63.56 28.79
C GLN A 23 -41.71 -62.65 28.24
N GLU A 24 -41.48 -61.77 27.28
CA GLU A 24 -40.97 -62.05 25.94
C GLU A 24 -40.87 -60.69 25.22
N SER A 25 -39.72 -60.29 24.70
CA SER A 25 -39.68 -59.37 23.53
C SER A 25 -38.35 -59.38 22.79
N GLU A 26 -37.55 -60.44 22.94
CA GLU A 26 -36.55 -60.75 21.92
C GLU A 26 -37.31 -61.35 20.73
N PHE A 27 -37.15 -60.74 19.56
CA PHE A 27 -37.78 -61.22 18.34
C PHE A 27 -36.84 -61.07 17.17
N VAL A 28 -36.92 -61.97 16.21
CA VAL A 28 -36.15 -61.89 14.98
C VAL A 28 -36.94 -61.03 13.99
N VAL A 29 -36.30 -59.98 13.49
CA VAL A 29 -36.94 -59.03 12.57
C VAL A 29 -37.17 -59.70 11.23
N SER A 30 -38.42 -59.98 10.89
CA SER A 30 -38.80 -60.56 9.60
C SER A 30 -38.93 -59.52 8.48
N ASP A 31 -39.28 -58.28 8.84
CA ASP A 31 -39.37 -57.13 7.94
C ASP A 31 -39.24 -55.81 8.74
N ILE A 32 -38.86 -54.72 8.06
CA ILE A 32 -38.74 -53.38 8.65
C ILE A 32 -39.64 -52.42 7.89
N LYS A 33 -40.66 -51.90 8.56
CA LYS A 33 -41.59 -50.91 8.02
C LYS A 33 -41.32 -49.55 8.64
N ILE A 34 -41.07 -48.54 7.81
CA ILE A 34 -40.90 -47.15 8.28
C ILE A 34 -42.12 -46.33 7.85
N GLU A 35 -42.78 -45.70 8.81
CA GLU A 35 -43.98 -44.88 8.61
C GLU A 35 -43.69 -43.42 8.94
N GLY A 36 -44.21 -42.49 8.14
CA GLY A 36 -44.08 -41.04 8.37
C GLY A 36 -42.93 -40.36 7.62
N LEU A 37 -42.24 -41.09 6.74
CA LEU A 37 -41.32 -40.52 5.76
C LEU A 37 -42.07 -39.64 4.76
N GLN A 38 -41.49 -38.49 4.41
CA GLN A 38 -41.99 -37.55 3.42
C GLN A 38 -40.91 -37.19 2.41
N ARG A 39 -39.74 -36.74 2.89
CA ARG A 39 -38.60 -36.33 2.06
C ARG A 39 -37.44 -37.31 2.14
N VAL A 40 -37.26 -37.98 3.28
CA VAL A 40 -36.21 -38.99 3.44
C VAL A 40 -36.63 -40.25 2.70
N ALA A 41 -35.82 -40.69 1.73
CA ALA A 41 -36.09 -41.93 1.01
C ALA A 41 -35.99 -43.13 1.96
N LEU A 42 -36.86 -44.13 1.78
CA LEU A 42 -36.88 -45.35 2.60
C LEU A 42 -35.51 -46.03 2.67
N GLY A 43 -34.79 -46.11 1.55
CA GLY A 43 -33.44 -46.68 1.51
C GLY A 43 -32.44 -45.96 2.42
N ALA A 44 -32.49 -44.62 2.48
CA ALA A 44 -31.63 -43.83 3.36
C ALA A 44 -31.99 -44.05 4.84
N ALA A 45 -33.27 -44.04 5.17
CA ALA A 45 -33.73 -44.32 6.54
C ALA A 45 -33.31 -45.72 7.02
N LEU A 46 -33.31 -46.72 6.13
CA LEU A 46 -32.83 -48.07 6.43
C LEU A 46 -31.31 -48.13 6.66
N THR A 47 -30.51 -47.26 6.01
CA THR A 47 -29.05 -47.22 6.25
C THR A 47 -28.68 -46.65 7.62
N TYR A 48 -29.54 -45.82 8.22
CA TYR A 48 -29.34 -45.29 9.56
C TYR A 48 -29.69 -46.28 10.66
N LEU A 49 -30.43 -47.36 10.34
CA LEU A 49 -30.79 -48.39 11.30
C LEU A 49 -29.62 -49.38 11.47
N PRO A 50 -29.14 -49.61 12.71
CA PRO A 50 -28.08 -50.59 12.99
C PRO A 50 -28.62 -52.04 13.03
N VAL A 51 -29.74 -52.30 12.36
CA VAL A 51 -30.51 -53.55 12.41
C VAL A 51 -30.99 -53.87 11.00
N LYS A 52 -30.83 -55.13 10.58
CA LYS A 52 -31.28 -55.64 9.28
C LYS A 52 -32.37 -56.68 9.46
N VAL A 53 -33.06 -57.00 8.37
CA VAL A 53 -33.96 -58.15 8.33
C VAL A 53 -33.16 -59.42 8.64
N GLY A 54 -33.62 -60.21 9.60
CA GLY A 54 -32.97 -61.40 10.14
C GLY A 54 -32.19 -61.17 11.44
N ASP A 55 -32.02 -59.93 11.88
CA ASP A 55 -31.39 -59.61 13.16
C ASP A 55 -32.33 -59.85 14.35
N GLU A 56 -31.76 -60.28 15.47
CA GLU A 56 -32.47 -60.35 16.74
C GLU A 56 -32.58 -58.95 17.36
N MET A 57 -33.78 -58.57 17.80
CA MET A 57 -34.07 -57.30 18.43
C MET A 57 -34.27 -57.47 19.92
N ASN A 58 -33.50 -56.69 20.69
CA ASN A 58 -33.61 -56.60 22.15
C ASN A 58 -33.70 -55.12 22.57
N SER A 59 -33.99 -54.86 23.84
CA SER A 59 -34.15 -53.49 24.36
C SER A 59 -32.92 -52.59 24.12
N PHE A 60 -31.72 -53.17 24.09
CA PHE A 60 -30.49 -52.44 23.77
C PHE A 60 -30.43 -52.01 22.31
N ARG A 61 -30.73 -52.91 21.36
CA ARG A 61 -30.77 -52.62 19.93
C ARG A 61 -31.91 -51.66 19.56
N ILE A 62 -33.04 -51.70 20.27
CA ILE A 62 -34.11 -50.70 20.14
C ILE A 62 -33.57 -49.31 20.50
N ALA A 63 -32.92 -49.17 21.67
CA ALA A 63 -32.34 -47.90 22.08
C ALA A 63 -31.22 -47.43 21.12
N GLN A 64 -30.41 -48.35 20.60
CA GLN A 64 -29.37 -48.05 19.61
C GLN A 64 -29.96 -47.58 18.28
N ALA A 65 -31.03 -48.22 17.79
CA ALA A 65 -31.76 -47.81 16.60
C ALA A 65 -32.37 -46.42 16.75
N ILE A 66 -33.02 -46.14 17.88
CA ILE A 66 -33.56 -44.80 18.18
C ILE A 66 -32.44 -43.75 18.20
N ARG A 67 -31.32 -44.02 18.88
CA ARG A 67 -30.18 -43.08 18.92
C ARG A 67 -29.57 -42.84 17.53
N SER A 68 -29.41 -43.88 16.72
CA SER A 68 -28.84 -43.78 15.38
C SER A 68 -29.72 -42.94 14.44
N LEU A 69 -31.04 -43.11 14.54
CA LEU A 69 -32.01 -42.30 13.80
C LEU A 69 -32.05 -40.85 14.28
N TYR A 70 -31.92 -40.58 15.59
CA TYR A 70 -31.79 -39.19 16.07
C TYR A 70 -30.46 -38.55 15.64
N ALA A 71 -29.37 -39.32 15.62
CA ALA A 71 -28.05 -38.87 15.19
C ALA A 71 -28.01 -38.49 13.70
N SER A 72 -28.94 -39.00 12.89
CA SER A 72 -29.04 -38.62 11.48
C SER A 72 -29.67 -37.25 11.24
N THR A 73 -30.06 -36.52 12.31
CA THR A 73 -30.64 -35.16 12.34
C THR A 73 -31.91 -34.92 11.50
N HIS A 74 -32.42 -35.91 10.79
CA HIS A 74 -33.59 -35.79 9.90
C HIS A 74 -34.94 -35.96 10.62
N PHE A 75 -34.98 -36.46 11.85
CA PHE A 75 -36.22 -36.81 12.54
C PHE A 75 -36.44 -36.01 13.84
N GLU A 76 -37.66 -35.51 14.04
CA GLU A 76 -38.12 -34.77 15.23
C GLU A 76 -38.56 -35.75 16.32
N SER A 77 -39.29 -36.81 15.96
CA SER A 77 -39.72 -37.86 16.87
C SER A 77 -39.59 -39.24 16.24
N ILE A 78 -39.09 -40.20 17.01
CA ILE A 78 -38.94 -41.60 16.59
C ILE A 78 -39.62 -42.50 17.61
N GLU A 79 -40.56 -43.32 17.15
CA GLU A 79 -41.22 -44.36 17.92
C GLU A 79 -40.94 -45.71 17.26
N VAL A 80 -40.34 -46.62 18.02
CA VAL A 80 -40.09 -48.00 17.55
C VAL A 80 -41.14 -48.91 18.17
N LEU A 81 -41.98 -49.46 17.31
CA LEU A 81 -43.08 -50.35 17.64
C LEU A 81 -42.82 -51.74 17.06
N ARG A 82 -43.54 -52.72 17.58
CA ARG A 82 -43.51 -54.11 17.11
C ARG A 82 -44.92 -54.52 16.69
N ASP A 83 -45.06 -55.08 15.49
CA ASP A 83 -46.29 -55.70 15.00
C ASP A 83 -45.98 -57.15 14.58
N GLY A 84 -46.26 -58.12 15.44
CA GLY A 84 -45.82 -59.51 15.25
C GLY A 84 -44.29 -59.63 15.19
N ASP A 85 -43.75 -60.08 14.05
CA ASP A 85 -42.30 -60.19 13.79
C ASP A 85 -41.79 -59.03 12.90
N VAL A 86 -42.59 -57.99 12.67
CA VAL A 86 -42.23 -56.80 11.87
C VAL A 86 -41.85 -55.66 12.80
N LEU A 87 -40.68 -55.05 12.53
CA LEU A 87 -40.23 -53.84 13.21
C LEU A 87 -40.88 -52.62 12.54
N VAL A 88 -41.72 -51.89 13.28
CA VAL A 88 -42.41 -50.70 12.78
C VAL A 88 -41.76 -49.46 13.38
N VAL A 89 -41.07 -48.67 12.56
CA VAL A 89 -40.45 -47.40 12.97
C VAL A 89 -41.34 -46.25 12.51
N LYS A 90 -42.07 -45.64 13.42
CA LYS A 90 -42.81 -44.40 13.16
C LYS A 90 -41.88 -43.22 13.36
N VAL A 91 -41.72 -42.42 12.33
CA VAL A 91 -40.89 -41.22 12.35
C VAL A 91 -41.72 -39.99 12.02
N LYS A 92 -41.36 -38.87 12.63
CA LYS A 92 -41.78 -37.55 12.17
C LYS A 92 -40.55 -36.82 11.69
N GLU A 93 -40.48 -36.53 10.39
CA GLU A 93 -39.34 -35.81 9.83
C GLU A 93 -39.30 -34.37 10.34
N ARG A 94 -38.09 -33.85 10.58
CA ARG A 94 -37.87 -32.43 10.81
C ARG A 94 -38.23 -31.66 9.54
N PRO A 95 -38.82 -30.46 9.66
CA PRO A 95 -39.16 -29.68 8.49
C PRO A 95 -37.90 -29.15 7.81
N THR A 96 -37.92 -29.07 6.48
CA THR A 96 -36.80 -28.53 5.69
C THR A 96 -36.87 -27.01 5.59
N ILE A 97 -35.74 -26.33 5.83
CA ILE A 97 -35.62 -24.88 5.70
C ILE A 97 -35.75 -24.50 4.23
N SER A 98 -36.77 -23.70 3.90
CA SER A 98 -37.02 -23.21 2.53
C SER A 98 -36.41 -21.84 2.28
N ASN A 99 -36.58 -20.92 3.23
CA ASN A 99 -35.94 -19.60 3.24
C ASN A 99 -35.42 -19.28 4.65
N ILE A 100 -34.35 -18.50 4.70
CA ILE A 100 -33.86 -17.81 5.89
C ILE A 100 -34.03 -16.32 5.61
N ILE A 101 -34.77 -15.62 6.47
CA ILE A 101 -35.07 -14.20 6.33
C ILE A 101 -34.44 -13.50 7.54
N LEU A 102 -33.52 -12.58 7.29
CA LEU A 102 -32.92 -11.71 8.29
C LEU A 102 -33.62 -10.35 8.19
N GLU A 103 -34.12 -9.82 9.32
CA GLU A 103 -34.83 -8.54 9.33
C GLU A 103 -34.50 -7.75 10.60
N GLY A 104 -34.08 -6.49 10.42
CA GLY A 104 -33.70 -5.58 11.51
C GLY A 104 -32.21 -5.56 11.85
N ASN A 105 -31.36 -6.22 11.05
CA ASN A 105 -29.91 -6.26 11.22
C ASN A 105 -29.20 -5.13 10.44
N ASP A 106 -29.42 -3.88 10.82
CA ASP A 106 -28.86 -2.72 10.10
C ASP A 106 -27.35 -2.55 10.31
N ASP A 107 -26.81 -2.93 11.47
CA ASP A 107 -25.39 -2.74 11.81
C ASP A 107 -24.50 -3.93 11.42
N ILE A 108 -25.08 -5.07 11.06
CA ILE A 108 -24.35 -6.28 10.65
C ILE A 108 -24.84 -6.75 9.29
N LYS A 109 -23.88 -6.96 8.37
CA LYS A 109 -24.19 -7.46 7.03
C LYS A 109 -24.72 -8.89 7.08
N ASP A 110 -25.71 -9.16 6.23
CA ASP A 110 -26.34 -10.47 6.06
C ASP A 110 -25.31 -11.59 5.87
N GLU A 111 -24.23 -11.36 5.12
CA GLU A 111 -23.22 -12.38 4.85
C GLU A 111 -22.50 -12.87 6.11
N GLN A 112 -22.20 -11.96 7.06
CA GLN A 112 -21.52 -12.31 8.31
C GLN A 112 -22.43 -13.14 9.22
N LEU A 113 -23.73 -12.79 9.26
CA LEU A 113 -24.72 -13.55 10.01
C LEU A 113 -24.94 -14.93 9.37
N GLN A 114 -24.96 -15.00 8.04
CA GLN A 114 -25.10 -16.24 7.30
C GLN A 114 -23.94 -17.20 7.56
N GLU A 115 -22.70 -16.72 7.65
CA GLU A 115 -21.53 -17.55 7.99
C GLU A 115 -21.65 -18.19 9.38
N SER A 116 -22.13 -17.43 10.37
CA SER A 116 -22.39 -17.95 11.72
C SER A 116 -23.51 -19.00 11.74
N LEU A 117 -24.58 -18.79 10.95
CA LEU A 117 -25.68 -19.76 10.81
C LEU A 117 -25.22 -21.04 10.11
N ASP A 118 -24.37 -20.89 9.09
CA ASP A 118 -23.78 -21.99 8.33
C ASP A 118 -22.91 -22.88 9.23
N GLY A 119 -22.16 -22.30 10.18
CA GLY A 119 -21.39 -23.04 11.19
C GLY A 119 -22.25 -23.87 12.14
N SER A 120 -23.51 -23.45 12.36
CA SER A 120 -24.51 -24.18 13.15
C SER A 120 -25.39 -25.12 12.32
N ASN A 121 -25.03 -25.36 11.05
CA ASN A 121 -25.77 -26.18 10.09
C ASN A 121 -27.21 -25.70 9.80
N ILE A 122 -27.46 -24.38 9.90
CA ILE A 122 -28.72 -23.75 9.55
C ILE A 122 -28.61 -23.18 8.14
N ARG A 123 -28.96 -23.99 7.14
CA ARG A 123 -28.79 -23.65 5.73
C ARG A 123 -30.04 -23.97 4.93
N LEU A 124 -30.20 -23.31 3.77
CA LEU A 124 -31.29 -23.61 2.85
C LEU A 124 -31.22 -25.07 2.39
N GLY A 125 -32.35 -25.79 2.50
CA GLY A 125 -32.45 -27.19 2.12
C GLY A 125 -32.12 -28.21 3.22
N GLU A 126 -31.56 -27.78 4.35
CA GLU A 126 -31.26 -28.64 5.51
C GLU A 126 -32.49 -28.79 6.45
N PRO A 127 -32.57 -29.86 7.26
CA PRO A 127 -33.62 -30.02 8.26
C PRO A 127 -33.42 -29.07 9.45
N LEU A 128 -34.49 -28.38 9.86
CA LEU A 128 -34.44 -27.47 11.01
C LEU A 128 -34.56 -28.25 12.32
N ASP A 129 -33.51 -28.20 13.15
CA ASP A 129 -33.59 -28.60 14.54
C ASP A 129 -34.11 -27.44 15.41
N LYS A 130 -35.28 -27.60 16.01
CA LYS A 130 -35.86 -26.56 16.86
C LYS A 130 -35.12 -26.41 18.18
N THR A 131 -34.39 -27.44 18.64
CA THR A 131 -33.70 -27.38 19.93
C THR A 131 -32.47 -26.50 19.91
N VAL A 132 -31.89 -26.24 18.73
CA VAL A 132 -30.72 -25.36 18.58
C VAL A 132 -31.11 -23.88 18.43
N LEU A 133 -32.39 -23.56 18.18
CA LEU A 133 -32.84 -22.18 17.96
C LEU A 133 -32.53 -21.26 19.13
N THR A 134 -32.78 -21.69 20.37
CA THR A 134 -32.44 -20.90 21.56
C THR A 134 -30.92 -20.69 21.68
N SER A 135 -30.12 -21.67 21.25
CA SER A 135 -28.66 -21.52 21.23
C SER A 135 -28.21 -20.53 20.16
N ILE A 136 -28.89 -20.50 19.02
CA ILE A 136 -28.62 -19.55 17.93
C ILE A 136 -29.05 -18.14 18.33
N GLU A 137 -30.25 -17.97 18.88
CA GLU A 137 -30.72 -16.68 19.42
C GLU A 137 -29.74 -16.12 20.45
N ASN A 138 -29.29 -16.95 21.40
CA ASN A 138 -28.31 -16.52 22.40
C ASN A 138 -26.93 -16.24 21.79
N GLY A 139 -26.46 -17.07 20.85
CA GLY A 139 -25.18 -16.83 20.17
C GLY A 139 -25.17 -15.53 19.35
N LEU A 140 -26.28 -15.23 18.67
CA LEU A 140 -26.45 -13.97 17.94
C LEU A 140 -26.57 -12.77 18.92
N LYS A 141 -27.26 -12.92 20.06
CA LYS A 141 -27.24 -11.89 21.12
C LYS A 141 -25.84 -11.67 21.68
N ASP A 142 -25.09 -12.73 21.95
CA ASP A 142 -23.71 -12.67 22.42
C ASP A 142 -22.79 -11.98 21.41
N PHE A 143 -23.04 -12.17 20.11
CA PHE A 143 -22.34 -11.44 19.05
C PHE A 143 -22.62 -9.93 19.14
N TYR A 144 -23.89 -9.53 19.26
CA TYR A 144 -24.25 -8.12 19.48
C TYR A 144 -23.67 -7.56 20.79
N TYR A 145 -23.61 -8.38 21.85
CA TYR A 145 -23.00 -8.00 23.13
C TYR A 145 -21.48 -7.78 22.99
N SER A 146 -20.82 -8.52 22.10
CA SER A 146 -19.38 -8.35 21.84
C SER A 146 -19.04 -7.01 21.16
N ILE A 147 -19.97 -6.46 20.38
CA ILE A 147 -19.84 -5.14 19.73
C ILE A 147 -20.51 -4.00 20.52
N GLY A 148 -20.86 -4.25 21.79
CA GLY A 148 -21.35 -3.24 22.73
C GLY A 148 -22.86 -3.01 22.75
N LYS A 149 -23.68 -3.82 22.07
CA LYS A 149 -25.15 -3.68 22.02
C LYS A 149 -25.87 -4.59 23.02
N TYR A 150 -25.83 -4.24 24.31
CA TYR A 150 -26.42 -5.07 25.39
C TYR A 150 -27.95 -5.08 25.45
N ASN A 151 -28.58 -4.15 24.74
CA ASN A 151 -30.03 -4.09 24.54
C ASN A 151 -30.50 -4.91 23.33
N ALA A 152 -29.58 -5.54 22.59
CA ALA A 152 -29.95 -6.35 21.44
C ALA A 152 -30.78 -7.57 21.85
N ASP A 153 -31.86 -7.81 21.10
CA ASP A 153 -32.66 -9.03 21.16
C ASP A 153 -32.77 -9.66 19.78
N VAL A 154 -32.86 -10.98 19.77
CA VAL A 154 -32.96 -11.79 18.55
C VAL A 154 -34.01 -12.86 18.80
N SER A 155 -34.99 -12.91 17.90
CA SER A 155 -36.13 -13.83 17.99
C SER A 155 -36.29 -14.63 16.70
N ALA A 156 -36.38 -15.96 16.81
CA ALA A 156 -36.63 -16.85 15.68
C ALA A 156 -38.13 -17.15 15.50
N ILE A 157 -38.68 -16.74 14.37
CA ILE A 157 -40.07 -17.01 13.98
C ILE A 157 -40.07 -18.10 12.91
N ILE A 158 -40.67 -19.25 13.22
CA ILE A 158 -40.81 -20.38 12.30
C ILE A 158 -42.19 -20.32 11.64
N THR A 159 -42.23 -20.17 10.31
CA THR A 159 -43.49 -20.20 9.55
C THR A 159 -43.62 -21.54 8.81
N PRO A 160 -44.57 -22.41 9.18
CA PRO A 160 -44.77 -23.68 8.48
C PRO A 160 -45.27 -23.49 7.06
N LEU A 161 -44.70 -24.26 6.13
CA LEU A 161 -45.07 -24.31 4.72
C LEU A 161 -45.58 -25.70 4.32
N PRO A 162 -46.35 -25.81 3.22
CA PRO A 162 -46.75 -27.10 2.68
C PRO A 162 -45.55 -28.00 2.35
N ARG A 163 -45.75 -29.32 2.47
CA ARG A 163 -44.77 -30.39 2.22
C ARG A 163 -43.63 -30.47 3.26
N ASN A 164 -43.95 -30.27 4.55
CA ASN A 164 -43.03 -30.31 5.69
C ASN A 164 -41.81 -29.38 5.50
N ARG A 165 -42.11 -28.14 5.14
CA ARG A 165 -41.12 -27.08 4.95
C ARG A 165 -41.37 -25.96 5.95
N VAL A 166 -40.35 -25.15 6.22
CA VAL A 166 -40.45 -23.97 7.09
C VAL A 166 -39.67 -22.81 6.51
N ASP A 167 -40.18 -21.60 6.70
CA ASP A 167 -39.38 -20.39 6.61
C ASP A 167 -38.91 -20.02 8.01
N LEU A 168 -37.61 -19.76 8.15
CA LEU A 168 -36.98 -19.29 9.37
C LEU A 168 -36.75 -17.79 9.24
N LYS A 169 -37.52 -16.98 9.97
CA LYS A 169 -37.30 -15.53 10.06
C LYS A 169 -36.59 -15.22 11.38
N LEU A 170 -35.41 -14.62 11.30
CA LEU A 170 -34.71 -14.07 12.46
C LEU A 170 -35.00 -12.57 12.51
N LEU A 171 -35.71 -12.15 13.55
CA LEU A 171 -36.00 -10.75 13.82
C LEU A 171 -34.95 -10.21 14.78
N PHE A 172 -34.27 -9.15 14.37
CA PHE A 172 -33.23 -8.46 15.14
C PHE A 172 -33.78 -7.14 15.67
N GLU A 173 -33.71 -6.97 16.98
CA GLU A 173 -33.95 -5.70 17.66
C GLU A 173 -32.61 -5.24 18.23
N GLU A 174 -31.80 -4.52 17.46
CA GLU A 174 -30.39 -4.29 17.84
C GLU A 174 -30.22 -3.41 19.08
N GLY A 175 -31.13 -2.46 19.28
CA GLY A 175 -31.02 -1.44 20.32
C GLY A 175 -29.82 -0.50 20.11
N ASP A 176 -29.72 0.48 21.02
CA ASP A 176 -28.58 1.41 21.03
C ASP A 176 -27.33 0.75 21.61
N ALA A 177 -26.17 1.10 21.08
CA ALA A 177 -24.89 0.70 21.66
C ALA A 177 -24.68 1.39 23.01
N ALA A 178 -24.18 0.64 23.98
CA ALA A 178 -23.84 1.17 25.29
C ALA A 178 -22.58 2.03 25.19
N LYS A 179 -22.65 3.25 25.73
CA LYS A 179 -21.53 4.19 25.76
C LYS A 179 -20.74 4.02 27.05
N ILE A 180 -19.44 4.24 26.97
CA ILE A 180 -18.60 4.34 28.16
C ILE A 180 -18.85 5.70 28.79
N GLU A 181 -19.43 5.69 29.99
CA GLU A 181 -19.69 6.91 30.76
C GLU A 181 -18.42 7.36 31.48
N GLN A 182 -17.66 6.40 32.02
CA GLN A 182 -16.43 6.69 32.73
C GLN A 182 -15.50 5.48 32.75
N ILE A 183 -14.21 5.76 32.61
CA ILE A 183 -13.13 4.82 32.94
C ILE A 183 -12.44 5.35 34.19
N ASN A 184 -12.24 4.48 35.17
CA ASN A 184 -11.57 4.80 36.42
C ASN A 184 -10.35 3.90 36.59
N ILE A 185 -9.20 4.48 36.88
CA ILE A 185 -7.98 3.74 37.20
C ILE A 185 -7.69 3.99 38.68
N VAL A 186 -7.50 2.91 39.43
CA VAL A 186 -7.31 2.97 40.88
C VAL A 186 -6.01 2.29 41.22
N GLY A 187 -5.14 2.99 41.95
CA GLY A 187 -3.82 2.50 42.35
C GLY A 187 -2.66 3.13 41.57
N ASN A 188 -2.94 3.94 40.56
CA ASN A 188 -1.93 4.76 39.89
C ASN A 188 -1.54 5.97 40.76
N THR A 189 -0.26 6.09 41.07
CA THR A 189 0.35 7.19 41.81
C THR A 189 1.52 7.83 41.07
N ILE A 190 2.09 7.10 40.11
CA ILE A 190 3.25 7.51 39.32
C ILE A 190 2.81 8.24 38.07
N PHE A 191 1.82 7.70 37.35
CA PHE A 191 1.21 8.35 36.18
C PHE A 191 -0.21 8.78 36.52
N ASP A 192 -0.60 9.98 36.09
CA ASP A 192 -1.97 10.45 36.23
C ASP A 192 -2.91 9.75 35.24
N ASP A 193 -4.20 9.76 35.56
CA ASP A 193 -5.23 9.10 34.76
C ASP A 193 -5.21 9.60 33.31
N ALA A 194 -5.01 10.90 33.12
CA ALA A 194 -4.97 11.55 31.80
C ALA A 194 -3.87 10.97 30.90
N THR A 195 -2.66 10.75 31.45
CA THR A 195 -1.56 10.13 30.70
C THR A 195 -1.90 8.71 30.26
N LEU A 196 -2.57 7.93 31.11
CA LEU A 196 -2.95 6.55 30.81
C LEU A 196 -4.10 6.49 29.80
N PHE A 197 -5.11 7.38 29.94
CA PHE A 197 -6.22 7.49 28.98
C PHE A 197 -5.77 7.93 27.59
N GLU A 198 -4.67 8.67 27.46
CA GLU A 198 -4.11 9.01 26.16
C GLU A 198 -3.61 7.77 25.41
N GLN A 199 -3.12 6.74 26.12
CA GLN A 199 -2.62 5.50 25.52
C GLN A 199 -3.73 4.51 25.15
N MET A 200 -4.89 4.61 25.79
CA MET A 200 -6.03 3.71 25.56
C MET A 200 -6.79 4.09 24.28
N GLU A 201 -7.32 3.11 23.58
CA GLU A 201 -8.22 3.27 22.44
C GLU A 201 -9.63 3.64 22.91
N LEU A 202 -10.14 3.03 23.99
CA LEU A 202 -11.46 3.38 24.53
C LEU A 202 -11.48 4.80 25.08
N LYS A 203 -12.42 5.61 24.58
CA LYS A 203 -12.64 7.00 25.03
C LYS A 203 -13.98 7.17 25.75
N PHE A 204 -14.05 8.17 26.61
CA PHE A 204 -15.27 8.62 27.29
C PHE A 204 -15.32 10.16 27.25
N ASP A 205 -16.52 10.74 27.36
CA ASP A 205 -16.76 12.20 27.33
C ASP A 205 -16.12 12.94 26.12
N ALA A 206 -16.15 12.29 24.94
CA ALA A 206 -15.61 12.87 23.71
C ALA A 206 -16.39 14.14 23.31
N PRO A 207 -15.72 15.25 22.94
CA PRO A 207 -16.39 16.45 22.48
C PRO A 207 -17.28 16.21 21.25
N TRP A 208 -18.34 17.00 21.08
CA TRP A 208 -19.31 16.85 19.97
C TRP A 208 -18.69 16.92 18.56
N TRP A 209 -17.49 17.48 18.41
CA TRP A 209 -16.75 17.60 17.15
C TRP A 209 -15.83 16.40 16.86
N ASP A 210 -15.58 15.54 17.85
CA ASP A 210 -14.71 14.37 17.73
C ASP A 210 -15.51 13.11 17.36
N PHE A 211 -15.98 13.08 16.11
CA PHE A 211 -16.82 12.01 15.59
C PHE A 211 -16.05 10.73 15.22
N LEU A 212 -14.71 10.74 15.33
CA LEU A 212 -13.85 9.59 15.07
C LEU A 212 -13.52 8.80 16.36
N SER A 213 -13.76 9.39 17.53
CA SER A 213 -13.55 8.72 18.82
C SER A 213 -14.51 7.55 19.05
N GLU A 214 -13.96 6.37 19.31
CA GLU A 214 -14.72 5.16 19.64
C GLU A 214 -15.14 5.18 21.11
N THR A 215 -16.34 5.69 21.37
CA THR A 215 -16.94 5.77 22.72
C THR A 215 -17.76 4.54 23.10
N ARG A 216 -17.88 3.55 22.21
CA ARG A 216 -18.64 2.32 22.46
C ARG A 216 -17.78 1.33 23.23
N TYR A 217 -18.37 0.65 24.19
CA TYR A 217 -17.66 -0.41 24.90
C TYR A 217 -17.52 -1.65 24.02
N GLN A 218 -16.29 -2.15 23.88
CA GLN A 218 -15.98 -3.45 23.32
C GLN A 218 -14.99 -4.18 24.22
N LYS A 219 -15.26 -5.45 24.52
CA LYS A 219 -14.44 -6.24 25.46
C LYS A 219 -13.02 -6.46 24.91
N GLN A 220 -12.91 -6.68 23.60
CA GLN A 220 -11.67 -6.90 22.89
C GLN A 220 -10.78 -5.66 22.98
N THR A 221 -11.34 -4.47 22.72
CA THR A 221 -10.63 -3.19 22.86
C THR A 221 -10.19 -2.95 24.29
N LEU A 222 -11.03 -3.21 25.30
CA LEU A 222 -10.62 -3.11 26.71
C LEU A 222 -9.44 -4.03 27.02
N THR A 223 -9.42 -5.25 26.47
CA THR A 223 -8.31 -6.18 26.69
C THR A 223 -7.02 -5.66 26.05
N GLY A 224 -7.10 -5.09 24.84
CA GLY A 224 -5.98 -4.42 24.18
C GLY A 224 -5.49 -3.18 24.94
N ASP A 225 -6.42 -2.39 25.50
CA ASP A 225 -6.08 -1.24 26.34
C ASP A 225 -5.37 -1.66 27.62
N MET A 226 -5.82 -2.75 28.27
CA MET A 226 -5.16 -3.32 29.45
C MET A 226 -3.73 -3.77 29.12
N GLU A 227 -3.51 -4.41 27.97
CA GLU A 227 -2.16 -4.75 27.49
C GLU A 227 -1.32 -3.52 27.16
N THR A 228 -1.93 -2.48 26.59
CA THR A 228 -1.27 -1.22 26.26
C THR A 228 -0.81 -0.48 27.53
N VAL A 229 -1.68 -0.39 28.53
CA VAL A 229 -1.34 0.17 29.85
C VAL A 229 -0.23 -0.68 30.50
N THR A 230 -0.36 -2.01 30.48
CA THR A 230 0.66 -2.93 31.02
C THR A 230 2.02 -2.70 30.35
N SER A 231 2.04 -2.60 29.03
CA SER A 231 3.26 -2.33 28.25
C SER A 231 3.83 -0.96 28.58
N TYR A 232 3.00 0.08 28.69
CA TYR A 232 3.42 1.43 29.03
C TYR A 232 4.23 1.49 30.34
N TYR A 233 3.79 0.78 31.37
CA TYR A 233 4.52 0.66 32.63
C TYR A 233 5.76 -0.21 32.49
N LYS A 234 5.64 -1.41 31.93
CA LYS A 234 6.77 -2.35 31.82
C LYS A 234 7.90 -1.84 30.93
N ASP A 235 7.61 -1.00 29.94
CA ASP A 235 8.59 -0.32 29.08
C ASP A 235 9.41 0.77 29.81
N ARG A 236 8.97 1.16 31.02
CA ARG A 236 9.58 2.22 31.85
C ARG A 236 10.19 1.69 33.16
N GLY A 237 10.47 0.39 33.22
CA GLY A 237 11.15 -0.24 34.35
C GLY A 237 10.25 -0.96 35.33
N TYR A 238 8.92 -0.83 35.22
CA TYR A 238 7.97 -1.39 36.19
C TYR A 238 7.66 -2.86 35.90
N LEU A 239 8.67 -3.72 36.08
CA LEU A 239 8.61 -5.15 35.74
C LEU A 239 7.44 -5.88 36.40
N LYS A 240 7.14 -5.54 37.65
CA LYS A 240 6.08 -6.15 38.47
C LYS A 240 4.73 -5.43 38.36
N PHE A 241 4.56 -4.56 37.37
CA PHE A 241 3.26 -3.97 37.06
C PHE A 241 2.25 -5.08 36.77
N ASP A 242 1.09 -4.99 37.41
CA ASP A 242 -0.03 -5.88 37.17
C ASP A 242 -1.37 -5.17 37.31
N ILE A 243 -2.40 -5.68 36.62
CA ILE A 243 -3.77 -5.22 36.76
C ILE A 243 -4.50 -6.23 37.65
N ASP A 244 -4.53 -5.95 38.95
CA ASP A 244 -5.08 -6.85 39.98
C ASP A 244 -6.52 -7.28 39.70
N SER A 245 -7.36 -6.36 39.20
CA SER A 245 -8.72 -6.68 38.80
C SER A 245 -9.33 -5.63 37.88
N THR A 246 -10.25 -6.09 37.01
CA THR A 246 -11.05 -5.25 36.14
C THR A 246 -12.53 -5.45 36.46
N GLN A 247 -13.23 -4.35 36.75
CA GLN A 247 -14.66 -4.35 37.06
C GLN A 247 -15.39 -3.57 35.98
N VAL A 248 -16.30 -4.24 35.28
CA VAL A 248 -17.17 -3.60 34.29
C VAL A 248 -18.59 -3.62 34.86
N SER A 249 -19.17 -2.44 35.02
CA SER A 249 -20.52 -2.26 35.52
C SER A 249 -21.38 -1.53 34.50
N MET A 250 -22.67 -1.84 34.48
CA MET A 250 -23.61 -1.36 33.48
C MET A 250 -24.82 -0.74 34.17
N THR A 251 -25.37 0.33 33.60
CA THR A 251 -26.60 0.93 34.09
C THR A 251 -27.78 -0.04 33.96
N PRO A 252 -28.83 0.07 34.80
CA PRO A 252 -30.02 -0.77 34.69
C PRO A 252 -30.70 -0.72 33.31
N GLU A 253 -30.61 0.42 32.62
CA GLU A 253 -31.14 0.65 31.27
C GLU A 253 -30.24 0.08 30.16
N LYS A 254 -29.09 -0.50 30.52
CA LYS A 254 -28.07 -1.08 29.63
C LYS A 254 -27.51 -0.12 28.58
N SER A 255 -27.53 1.17 28.87
CA SER A 255 -27.07 2.24 27.97
C SER A 255 -25.71 2.83 28.34
N GLY A 256 -25.31 2.74 29.61
CA GLY A 256 -24.07 3.32 30.12
C GLY A 256 -23.18 2.25 30.78
N ILE A 257 -21.88 2.31 30.52
CA ILE A 257 -20.88 1.39 31.05
C ILE A 257 -19.82 2.16 31.83
N TYR A 258 -19.46 1.63 33.00
CA TYR A 258 -18.39 2.13 33.85
C TYR A 258 -17.33 1.04 33.99
N VAL A 259 -16.09 1.38 33.63
CA VAL A 259 -14.94 0.47 33.71
C VAL A 259 -14.05 0.93 34.85
N THR A 260 -13.69 0.02 35.76
CA THR A 260 -12.71 0.29 36.82
C THR A 260 -11.56 -0.69 36.74
N LEU A 261 -10.35 -0.16 36.56
CA LEU A 261 -9.09 -0.90 36.54
C LEU A 261 -8.39 -0.69 37.87
N ASN A 262 -8.25 -1.75 38.67
CA ASN A 262 -7.42 -1.71 39.87
C ASN A 262 -6.03 -2.21 39.50
N ILE A 263 -5.02 -1.36 39.67
CA ILE A 263 -3.65 -1.63 39.23
C ILE A 263 -2.68 -1.62 40.41
N ASN A 264 -1.57 -2.34 40.25
CA ASN A 264 -0.43 -2.29 41.12
C ASN A 264 0.80 -1.87 40.31
N GLU A 265 1.30 -0.67 40.55
CA GLU A 265 2.36 -0.07 39.73
C GLU A 265 3.70 -0.79 39.87
N GLY A 266 3.97 -1.41 41.03
CA GLY A 266 5.26 -1.99 41.35
C GLY A 266 6.39 -0.95 41.44
N GLU A 267 7.63 -1.44 41.53
CA GLU A 267 8.84 -0.61 41.59
C GLU A 267 9.63 -0.72 40.28
N GLN A 268 10.54 0.24 40.06
CA GLN A 268 11.43 0.22 38.89
C GLN A 268 12.60 -0.74 39.10
N TYR A 269 12.87 -1.56 38.08
CA TYR A 269 13.98 -2.49 38.02
C TYR A 269 14.97 -2.09 36.94
N LYS A 270 16.27 -2.29 37.21
CA LYS A 270 17.34 -2.16 36.22
C LYS A 270 17.85 -3.53 35.80
N VAL A 271 18.24 -3.65 34.54
CA VAL A 271 18.86 -4.89 34.04
C VAL A 271 20.27 -5.01 34.63
N SER A 272 20.55 -6.05 35.41
CA SER A 272 21.87 -6.29 36.01
C SER A 272 22.78 -7.12 35.10
N GLU A 273 22.22 -8.15 34.48
CA GLU A 273 22.94 -9.09 33.63
C GLU A 273 21.99 -9.65 32.56
N VAL A 274 22.53 -9.91 31.37
CA VAL A 274 21.82 -10.60 30.29
C VAL A 274 22.60 -11.88 29.97
N GLU A 275 21.97 -13.03 30.21
CA GLU A 275 22.58 -14.34 30.00
C GLU A 275 21.87 -15.05 28.85
N LEU A 276 22.64 -15.62 27.92
CA LEU A 276 22.13 -16.44 26.82
C LEU A 276 22.36 -17.92 27.18
N VAL A 277 21.30 -18.72 27.19
CA VAL A 277 21.35 -20.16 27.46
C VAL A 277 20.66 -20.96 26.36
N GLY A 278 21.01 -22.23 26.20
CA GLY A 278 20.42 -23.12 25.20
C GLY A 278 21.37 -23.44 24.04
N GLU A 279 20.82 -23.83 22.88
CA GLU A 279 21.59 -24.28 21.71
C GLU A 279 21.87 -23.11 20.76
N LEU A 280 22.93 -22.35 21.02
CA LEU A 280 23.28 -21.14 20.27
C LEU A 280 24.06 -21.41 18.96
N LEU A 281 24.37 -22.68 18.66
CA LEU A 281 25.00 -23.13 17.41
C LEU A 281 26.30 -22.38 17.02
N GLY A 282 27.06 -21.91 18.01
CA GLY A 282 28.30 -21.17 17.80
C GLY A 282 28.14 -19.66 17.52
N HIS A 283 26.93 -19.11 17.62
CA HIS A 283 26.64 -17.69 17.40
C HIS A 283 26.69 -16.82 18.68
N GLU A 284 27.13 -17.39 19.81
CA GLU A 284 27.09 -16.73 21.12
C GLU A 284 27.90 -15.42 21.18
N GLU A 285 29.15 -15.41 20.70
CA GLU A 285 29.98 -14.20 20.71
C GLU A 285 29.36 -13.07 19.89
N TYR A 286 28.82 -13.39 18.71
CA TYR A 286 28.16 -12.42 17.85
C TYR A 286 26.91 -11.87 18.54
N LEU A 287 26.03 -12.75 19.04
CA LEU A 287 24.80 -12.34 19.71
C LEU A 287 25.11 -11.43 20.90
N LYS A 288 26.06 -11.78 21.77
CA LYS A 288 26.46 -10.94 22.92
C LYS A 288 26.93 -9.53 22.53
N LEU A 289 27.50 -9.35 21.34
CA LEU A 289 27.97 -8.04 20.87
C LEU A 289 26.86 -7.18 20.26
N VAL A 290 25.76 -7.78 19.82
CA VAL A 290 24.67 -7.09 19.10
C VAL A 290 23.31 -7.17 19.79
N LEU A 291 23.26 -7.70 21.02
CA LEU A 291 22.05 -7.69 21.83
C LEU A 291 21.57 -6.25 21.98
N PRO A 292 20.29 -5.95 21.67
CA PRO A 292 19.71 -4.64 21.90
C PRO A 292 19.80 -4.23 23.37
N ILE A 293 19.46 -5.14 24.29
CA ILE A 293 19.44 -4.88 25.73
C ILE A 293 20.86 -4.76 26.29
N THR A 294 21.11 -3.66 27.02
CA THR A 294 22.36 -3.41 27.72
C THR A 294 22.22 -3.48 29.24
N PRO A 295 23.16 -4.13 29.96
CA PRO A 295 23.20 -4.06 31.42
C PRO A 295 23.36 -2.62 31.93
N GLY A 296 22.60 -2.27 32.98
CA GLY A 296 22.60 -0.96 33.64
C GLY A 296 21.41 -0.05 33.27
N GLU A 297 20.68 -0.39 32.20
CA GLU A 297 19.50 0.34 31.77
C GLU A 297 18.24 -0.07 32.55
N LEU A 298 17.19 0.74 32.49
CA LEU A 298 15.89 0.38 33.07
C LEU A 298 15.31 -0.80 32.28
N TYR A 299 14.62 -1.70 32.97
CA TYR A 299 13.88 -2.76 32.31
C TYR A 299 12.89 -2.18 31.29
N ASN A 300 12.88 -2.73 30.08
CA ASN A 300 11.96 -2.33 29.03
C ASN A 300 11.40 -3.58 28.34
N GLN A 301 10.10 -3.83 28.49
CA GLN A 301 9.46 -5.03 27.93
C GLN A 301 9.49 -5.04 26.39
N ALA A 302 9.23 -3.90 25.74
CA ALA A 302 9.31 -3.79 24.30
C ALA A 302 10.72 -4.14 23.78
N GLU A 303 11.77 -3.76 24.51
CA GLU A 303 13.15 -4.10 24.16
C GLU A 303 13.48 -5.60 24.38
N VAL A 304 12.91 -6.22 25.42
CA VAL A 304 12.96 -7.68 25.63
C VAL A 304 12.29 -8.42 24.48
N THR A 305 11.05 -8.08 24.16
CA THR A 305 10.31 -8.69 23.04
C THR A 305 11.05 -8.48 21.73
N TYR A 306 11.59 -7.27 21.49
CA TYR A 306 12.40 -6.98 20.31
C TYR A 306 13.67 -7.84 20.26
N THR A 307 14.31 -8.09 21.40
CA THR A 307 15.49 -8.95 21.49
C THR A 307 15.15 -10.42 21.21
N GLU A 308 14.04 -10.93 21.75
CA GLU A 308 13.54 -12.29 21.47
C GLU A 308 13.27 -12.47 19.98
N GLU A 309 12.56 -11.51 19.37
CA GLU A 309 12.30 -11.50 17.94
C GLU A 309 13.57 -11.38 17.10
N PHE A 310 14.52 -10.54 17.52
CA PHE A 310 15.79 -10.35 16.83
C PHE A 310 16.58 -11.66 16.76
N ILE A 311 16.69 -12.37 17.89
CA ILE A 311 17.36 -13.67 17.97
C ILE A 311 16.58 -14.70 17.14
N SER A 312 15.25 -14.77 17.28
CA SER A 312 14.39 -15.68 16.53
C SER A 312 14.55 -15.47 15.00
N LYS A 313 14.50 -14.21 14.54
CA LYS A 313 14.72 -13.82 13.14
C LYS A 313 16.14 -14.11 12.67
N TYR A 314 17.15 -13.95 13.54
CA TYR A 314 18.54 -14.28 13.21
C TYR A 314 18.69 -15.78 12.92
N PHE A 315 18.18 -16.66 13.78
CA PHE A 315 18.17 -18.10 13.52
C PHE A 315 17.29 -18.47 12.32
N GLY A 316 16.16 -17.79 12.13
CA GLY A 316 15.29 -17.95 10.95
C GLY A 316 16.01 -17.81 9.62
N ARG A 317 17.07 -17.00 9.53
CA ARG A 317 17.90 -16.85 8.31
C ARG A 317 18.70 -18.11 7.96
N PHE A 318 18.96 -18.97 8.94
CA PHE A 318 19.76 -20.18 8.80
C PHE A 318 18.92 -21.46 8.68
N GLY A 319 17.62 -21.35 8.37
CA GLY A 319 16.77 -22.52 8.16
C GLY A 319 15.96 -22.98 9.36
N TYR A 320 16.08 -22.30 10.50
CA TYR A 320 15.37 -22.64 11.73
C TYR A 320 13.98 -21.98 11.70
N ALA A 321 12.98 -22.75 11.29
CA ALA A 321 11.64 -22.23 10.98
C ALA A 321 10.87 -21.72 12.20
N TYR A 322 11.07 -22.36 13.35
CA TYR A 322 10.33 -22.10 14.58
C TYR A 322 11.29 -22.01 15.78
N PRO A 323 12.24 -21.06 15.78
CA PRO A 323 13.15 -20.89 16.89
C PRO A 323 12.39 -20.25 18.05
N SER A 324 12.35 -20.95 19.19
CA SER A 324 11.75 -20.47 20.42
C SER A 324 12.80 -19.69 21.21
N VAL A 325 12.52 -18.42 21.46
CA VAL A 325 13.33 -17.58 22.32
C VAL A 325 12.42 -17.11 23.45
N THR A 326 12.81 -17.36 24.69
CA THR A 326 12.00 -17.00 25.85
C THR A 326 12.89 -16.41 26.93
N THR A 327 12.53 -15.23 27.40
CA THR A 327 13.23 -14.54 28.47
C THR A 327 12.62 -14.91 29.81
N ILE A 328 13.47 -15.38 30.71
CA ILE A 328 13.11 -15.69 32.10
C ILE A 328 13.75 -14.62 32.98
N PRO A 329 12.95 -13.70 33.56
CA PRO A 329 13.47 -12.69 34.48
C PRO A 329 13.74 -13.30 35.86
N ASP A 330 14.96 -13.15 36.35
CA ASP A 330 15.37 -13.46 37.72
C ASP A 330 15.47 -12.14 38.51
N ILE A 331 14.52 -11.93 39.41
CA ILE A 331 14.29 -10.65 40.07
C ILE A 331 15.04 -10.62 41.41
N ASN A 332 15.93 -9.65 41.57
CA ASN A 332 16.55 -9.32 42.85
C ASN A 332 15.79 -8.15 43.50
N GLU A 333 15.02 -8.49 44.53
CA GLU A 333 14.19 -7.55 45.30
C GLU A 333 14.99 -6.61 46.20
N GLU A 334 16.21 -6.96 46.62
CA GLU A 334 17.03 -6.11 47.49
C GLU A 334 17.68 -4.97 46.68
N ASP A 335 18.26 -5.31 45.54
CA ASP A 335 19.00 -4.35 44.69
C ASP A 335 18.11 -3.65 43.66
N LYS A 336 16.82 -4.04 43.56
CA LYS A 336 15.88 -3.60 42.51
C LYS A 336 16.49 -3.77 41.11
N THR A 337 17.04 -4.95 40.89
CA THR A 337 17.64 -5.36 39.61
C THR A 337 17.02 -6.64 39.10
N VAL A 338 17.10 -6.85 37.79
CA VAL A 338 16.63 -8.07 37.14
C VAL A 338 17.74 -8.63 36.26
N LYS A 339 18.02 -9.92 36.42
CA LYS A 339 18.85 -10.69 35.50
C LYS A 339 17.94 -11.32 34.45
N LEU A 340 18.20 -11.07 33.18
CA LEU A 340 17.42 -11.60 32.07
C LEU A 340 18.11 -12.81 31.48
N THR A 341 17.53 -14.00 31.67
CA THR A 341 18.04 -15.24 31.07
C THR A 341 17.26 -15.55 29.80
N LEU A 342 17.87 -15.36 28.64
CA LEU A 342 17.29 -15.66 27.34
C LEU A 342 17.60 -17.12 26.97
N SER A 343 16.56 -17.96 27.04
CA SER A 343 16.62 -19.35 26.63
C SER A 343 16.32 -19.46 25.13
N VAL A 344 17.29 -19.97 24.37
CA VAL A 344 17.21 -20.12 22.91
C VAL A 344 17.15 -21.60 22.54
N ASP A 345 16.06 -22.01 21.90
CA ASP A 345 15.92 -23.30 21.22
C ASP A 345 15.68 -23.04 19.72
N PRO A 346 16.69 -23.24 18.86
CA PRO A 346 16.55 -23.04 17.42
C PRO A 346 15.65 -24.11 16.77
N GLY A 347 15.41 -25.25 17.42
CA GLY A 347 14.67 -26.37 16.84
C GLY A 347 15.38 -27.01 15.64
N LYS A 348 14.62 -27.73 14.80
CA LYS A 348 15.15 -28.39 13.61
C LYS A 348 15.29 -27.41 12.44
N ARG A 349 16.33 -27.60 11.63
CA ARG A 349 16.45 -26.94 10.32
C ARG A 349 15.44 -27.58 9.35
N ILE A 350 14.65 -26.73 8.70
CA ILE A 350 13.61 -27.12 7.76
C ILE A 350 14.04 -26.76 6.34
N TYR A 351 13.74 -27.62 5.37
CA TYR A 351 13.97 -27.41 3.95
C TYR A 351 12.66 -27.26 3.17
N VAL A 352 12.64 -26.35 2.21
CA VAL A 352 11.51 -26.18 1.29
C VAL A 352 11.64 -27.23 0.21
N ARG A 353 10.68 -28.14 0.11
CA ARG A 353 10.66 -29.16 -0.94
C ARG A 353 10.08 -28.59 -2.24
N ARG A 354 8.91 -27.94 -2.15
CA ARG A 354 8.19 -27.33 -3.27
C ARG A 354 7.47 -26.05 -2.86
N ILE A 355 7.26 -25.19 -3.85
CA ILE A 355 6.44 -23.99 -3.75
C ILE A 355 5.27 -24.12 -4.74
N ASN A 356 4.06 -24.11 -4.19
CA ASN A 356 2.83 -24.21 -4.95
C ASN A 356 2.11 -22.86 -4.95
N PHE A 357 1.41 -22.54 -6.03
CA PHE A 357 0.54 -21.37 -6.13
C PHE A 357 -0.90 -21.81 -6.34
N GLU A 358 -1.82 -21.17 -5.63
CA GLU A 358 -3.26 -21.43 -5.72
C GLU A 358 -4.02 -20.12 -5.89
N GLY A 359 -5.09 -20.12 -6.69
CA GLY A 359 -5.92 -18.94 -6.96
C GLY A 359 -5.49 -18.09 -8.15
N ASN A 360 -4.40 -18.45 -8.82
CA ASN A 360 -3.95 -17.81 -10.07
C ASN A 360 -4.70 -18.36 -11.30
N ILE A 361 -5.91 -17.83 -11.55
CA ILE A 361 -6.79 -18.32 -12.62
C ILE A 361 -6.41 -17.72 -13.98
N GLY A 362 -6.11 -16.41 -14.00
CA GLY A 362 -5.74 -15.67 -15.20
C GLY A 362 -4.22 -15.50 -15.37
N THR A 363 -3.45 -15.59 -14.29
CA THR A 363 -2.00 -15.36 -14.27
C THR A 363 -1.23 -16.67 -14.36
N ALA A 364 -0.23 -16.73 -15.24
CA ALA A 364 0.66 -17.89 -15.33
C ALA A 364 1.48 -18.08 -14.04
N ASP A 365 1.67 -19.35 -13.62
CA ASP A 365 2.47 -19.71 -12.44
C ASP A 365 3.86 -19.07 -12.46
N GLU A 366 4.53 -19.07 -13.62
CA GLU A 366 5.87 -18.50 -13.81
C GLU A 366 5.95 -17.02 -13.40
N VAL A 367 4.87 -16.26 -13.59
CA VAL A 367 4.80 -14.83 -13.23
C VAL A 367 4.82 -14.62 -11.72
N LEU A 368 4.19 -15.53 -10.97
CA LEU A 368 4.24 -15.51 -9.51
C LEU A 368 5.57 -16.06 -9.02
N ARG A 369 6.03 -17.17 -9.62
CA ARG A 369 7.27 -17.85 -9.26
C ARG A 369 8.51 -16.98 -9.40
N GLN A 370 8.61 -16.17 -10.45
CA GLN A 370 9.72 -15.22 -10.62
C GLN A 370 9.75 -14.10 -9.57
N SER A 371 8.64 -13.85 -8.87
CA SER A 371 8.56 -12.88 -7.77
C SER A 371 8.89 -13.48 -6.41
N VAL A 372 9.10 -14.81 -6.34
CA VAL A 372 9.44 -15.51 -5.11
C VAL A 372 10.96 -15.65 -4.96
N THR A 373 11.47 -15.16 -3.83
CA THR A 373 12.91 -15.20 -3.49
C THR A 373 13.32 -16.49 -2.78
N GLN A 374 12.38 -17.15 -2.09
CA GLN A 374 12.63 -18.46 -1.49
C GLN A 374 12.79 -19.52 -2.60
N MET A 375 13.90 -20.24 -2.57
CA MET A 375 14.18 -21.32 -3.54
C MET A 375 13.64 -22.65 -3.05
N GLU A 376 13.13 -23.46 -3.98
CA GLU A 376 12.88 -24.89 -3.76
C GLU A 376 14.21 -25.64 -3.57
N GLY A 377 14.21 -26.64 -2.70
CA GLY A 377 15.41 -27.40 -2.32
C GLY A 377 16.39 -26.67 -1.40
N ALA A 378 16.11 -25.41 -1.03
CA ALA A 378 16.89 -24.65 -0.05
C ALA A 378 16.31 -24.77 1.36
N TRP A 379 17.05 -24.31 2.37
CA TRP A 379 16.51 -24.19 3.71
C TRP A 379 15.40 -23.12 3.74
N LEU A 380 14.43 -23.32 4.62
CA LEU A 380 13.31 -22.40 4.81
C LEU A 380 13.79 -21.13 5.50
N SER A 381 13.52 -19.96 4.92
CA SER A 381 13.74 -18.70 5.60
C SER A 381 12.43 -17.90 5.61
N ASN A 382 11.90 -17.64 6.81
CA ASN A 382 10.68 -16.82 6.95
C ASN A 382 10.91 -15.42 6.39
N ALA A 383 12.11 -14.85 6.52
CA ALA A 383 12.44 -13.55 5.95
C ALA A 383 12.31 -13.52 4.42
N THR A 384 12.69 -14.59 3.73
CA THR A 384 12.55 -14.71 2.27
C THR A 384 11.12 -15.00 1.87
N LEU A 385 10.36 -15.79 2.65
CA LEU A 385 8.93 -15.99 2.42
C LEU A 385 8.14 -14.69 2.59
N GLU A 386 8.41 -13.91 3.64
CA GLU A 386 7.80 -12.60 3.85
C GLU A 386 8.20 -11.61 2.75
N SER A 387 9.47 -11.59 2.34
CA SER A 387 9.90 -10.76 1.20
C SER A 387 9.16 -11.17 -0.10
N SER A 388 8.96 -12.47 -0.31
CA SER A 388 8.24 -13.02 -1.46
C SER A 388 6.76 -12.68 -1.43
N LYS A 389 6.10 -12.81 -0.26
CA LYS A 389 4.72 -12.35 -0.03
C LYS A 389 4.60 -10.87 -0.36
N ASN A 390 5.48 -10.04 0.20
CA ASN A 390 5.49 -8.60 -0.07
C ASN A 390 5.73 -8.29 -1.56
N ALA A 391 6.58 -9.03 -2.26
CA ALA A 391 6.79 -8.86 -3.69
C ALA A 391 5.55 -9.20 -4.51
N LEU A 392 4.88 -10.31 -4.20
CA LEU A 392 3.63 -10.71 -4.82
C LEU A 392 2.49 -9.72 -4.51
N SER A 393 2.38 -9.25 -3.26
CA SER A 393 1.39 -8.23 -2.86
C SER A 393 1.62 -6.87 -3.52
N ARG A 394 2.84 -6.57 -4.00
CA ARG A 394 3.13 -5.36 -4.78
C ARG A 394 2.68 -5.45 -6.24
N LEU A 395 2.29 -6.63 -6.73
CA LEU A 395 1.76 -6.79 -8.07
C LEU A 395 0.37 -6.14 -8.14
N THR A 396 0.16 -5.24 -9.09
CA THR A 396 -1.09 -4.44 -9.22
C THR A 396 -2.33 -5.28 -9.52
N TYR A 397 -2.13 -6.55 -9.86
CA TYR A 397 -3.16 -7.53 -10.21
C TYR A 397 -3.38 -8.61 -9.12
N MET A 398 -2.83 -8.38 -7.91
CA MET A 398 -3.04 -9.22 -6.73
C MET A 398 -3.77 -8.42 -5.65
N GLU A 399 -4.91 -8.92 -5.16
CA GLU A 399 -5.69 -8.30 -4.07
C GLU A 399 -5.14 -8.71 -2.71
N SER A 400 -4.93 -10.01 -2.51
CA SER A 400 -4.37 -10.58 -1.30
C SER A 400 -3.42 -11.72 -1.65
N VAL A 401 -2.36 -11.86 -0.85
CA VAL A 401 -1.38 -12.93 -0.97
C VAL A 401 -1.04 -13.40 0.42
N ASP A 402 -1.23 -14.68 0.65
CA ASP A 402 -0.85 -15.35 1.88
C ASP A 402 -0.03 -16.58 1.54
N PHE A 403 0.75 -17.03 2.52
CA PHE A 403 1.47 -18.29 2.39
C PHE A 403 1.26 -19.13 3.64
N GLU A 404 1.22 -20.43 3.44
CA GLU A 404 1.24 -21.42 4.50
C GLU A 404 2.38 -22.41 4.29
N THR A 405 3.00 -22.82 5.40
CA THR A 405 4.03 -23.86 5.39
C THR A 405 3.40 -25.18 5.83
N VAL A 406 3.20 -26.09 4.89
CA VAL A 406 2.57 -27.38 5.14
C VAL A 406 3.64 -28.43 5.42
N ARG A 407 3.60 -29.01 6.62
CA ARG A 407 4.51 -30.11 7.01
C ARG A 407 4.09 -31.40 6.33
N LEU A 408 5.08 -32.16 5.89
CA LEU A 408 4.86 -33.44 5.24
C LEU A 408 4.67 -34.54 6.29
N PRO A 409 3.59 -35.35 6.18
CA PRO A 409 3.42 -36.50 7.09
C PRO A 409 4.62 -37.46 6.99
N GLY A 410 5.34 -37.63 8.09
CA GLY A 410 6.50 -38.52 8.18
C GLY A 410 7.86 -37.93 7.82
N GLU A 411 7.94 -36.65 7.43
CA GLU A 411 9.19 -35.92 7.22
C GLU A 411 9.22 -34.64 8.07
N ASP A 412 9.97 -34.66 9.18
CA ASP A 412 10.01 -33.54 10.14
C ASP A 412 10.89 -32.36 9.69
N ASP A 413 11.73 -32.57 8.68
CA ASP A 413 12.74 -31.63 8.19
C ASP A 413 12.36 -30.98 6.86
N LYS A 414 11.16 -31.27 6.32
CA LYS A 414 10.71 -30.73 5.03
C LYS A 414 9.30 -30.17 5.10
N VAL A 415 9.09 -29.08 4.36
CA VAL A 415 7.80 -28.44 4.17
C VAL A 415 7.55 -28.14 2.70
N ASP A 416 6.28 -28.17 2.31
CA ASP A 416 5.82 -27.48 1.11
C ASP A 416 5.33 -26.09 1.51
N VAL A 417 5.53 -25.10 0.65
CA VAL A 417 5.02 -23.74 0.84
C VAL A 417 3.92 -23.51 -0.18
N ASN A 418 2.70 -23.25 0.27
CA ASN A 418 1.59 -22.91 -0.61
C ASN A 418 1.36 -21.41 -0.52
N PHE A 419 1.46 -20.71 -1.65
CA PHE A 419 1.02 -19.33 -1.79
C PHE A 419 -0.43 -19.31 -2.29
N SER A 420 -1.34 -18.82 -1.46
CA SER A 420 -2.73 -18.59 -1.85
C SER A 420 -2.86 -17.13 -2.29
N VAL A 421 -3.22 -16.93 -3.55
CA VAL A 421 -3.38 -15.60 -4.15
C VAL A 421 -4.82 -15.34 -4.54
N LYS A 422 -5.27 -14.10 -4.37
CA LYS A 422 -6.54 -13.62 -4.90
C LYS A 422 -6.25 -12.59 -5.99
N GLU A 423 -6.55 -12.95 -7.23
CA GLU A 423 -6.36 -12.05 -8.37
C GLU A 423 -7.39 -10.91 -8.38
N GLN A 424 -6.95 -9.72 -8.79
CA GLN A 424 -7.83 -8.59 -9.11
C GLN A 424 -7.65 -8.14 -10.56
N ALA A 425 -8.52 -7.24 -11.02
CA ALA A 425 -8.44 -6.70 -12.36
C ALA A 425 -7.09 -5.99 -12.60
N SER A 426 -6.31 -6.51 -13.55
CA SER A 426 -4.98 -6.02 -13.92
C SER A 426 -4.99 -4.79 -14.84
N GLY A 427 -6.17 -4.45 -15.37
CA GLY A 427 -6.38 -3.30 -16.23
C GLY A 427 -6.76 -2.06 -15.43
N SER A 428 -6.11 -0.93 -15.71
CA SER A 428 -6.49 0.37 -15.18
C SER A 428 -6.74 1.36 -16.32
N PHE A 429 -7.78 2.17 -16.14
CA PHE A 429 -8.02 3.35 -16.95
C PHE A 429 -7.73 4.57 -16.08
N ASN A 430 -6.78 5.40 -16.54
CA ASN A 430 -6.49 6.66 -15.90
C ASN A 430 -7.02 7.80 -16.77
N ALA A 431 -7.66 8.78 -16.14
CA ALA A 431 -8.04 10.03 -16.77
C ALA A 431 -7.79 11.16 -15.76
N GLY A 432 -6.97 12.11 -16.18
CA GLY A 432 -6.61 13.28 -15.39
C GLY A 432 -7.08 14.54 -16.11
N ILE A 433 -7.77 15.40 -15.39
CA ILE A 433 -7.98 16.79 -15.78
C ILE A 433 -7.19 17.65 -14.81
N GLY A 434 -6.36 18.51 -15.37
CA GLY A 434 -5.60 19.47 -14.60
C GLY A 434 -5.76 20.87 -15.16
N TYR A 435 -5.51 21.84 -14.30
CA TYR A 435 -5.42 23.24 -14.71
C TYR A 435 -4.21 23.86 -14.06
N GLY A 436 -3.32 24.39 -14.88
CA GLY A 436 -2.16 25.14 -14.43
C GLY A 436 -2.11 26.48 -15.15
N ASP A 437 -1.36 27.41 -14.57
CA ASP A 437 -1.34 28.77 -15.07
C ASP A 437 -0.82 28.86 -16.52
N ARG A 438 0.24 28.11 -16.86
CA ARG A 438 0.79 28.06 -18.22
C ARG A 438 0.26 26.89 -19.05
N THR A 439 0.17 25.70 -18.46
CA THR A 439 -0.37 24.49 -19.10
C THR A 439 -1.83 24.65 -19.48
N LYS A 440 -2.54 25.63 -18.88
CA LYS A 440 -3.98 25.84 -18.98
C LYS A 440 -4.68 24.52 -18.67
N LEU A 441 -5.71 24.17 -19.45
CA LEU A 441 -6.34 22.86 -19.36
C LEU A 441 -5.35 21.77 -19.81
N SER A 442 -4.98 20.89 -18.89
CA SER A 442 -4.25 19.66 -19.20
C SER A 442 -5.19 18.47 -19.12
N LEU A 443 -5.30 17.69 -20.20
CA LEU A 443 -6.05 16.45 -20.22
C LEU A 443 -5.07 15.30 -20.41
N GLN A 444 -5.17 14.31 -19.53
CA GLN A 444 -4.41 13.08 -19.56
C GLN A 444 -5.41 11.93 -19.60
N ALA A 445 -5.17 10.95 -20.47
CA ALA A 445 -5.97 9.75 -20.51
C ALA A 445 -5.07 8.59 -20.89
N GLY A 446 -5.25 7.45 -20.25
CA GLY A 446 -4.43 6.30 -20.50
C GLY A 446 -5.14 5.03 -20.10
N ILE A 447 -4.81 3.98 -20.84
CA ILE A 447 -5.26 2.63 -20.54
C ILE A 447 -4.02 1.78 -20.39
N GLN A 448 -3.96 1.05 -19.29
CA GLN A 448 -2.83 0.22 -18.93
C GLN A 448 -3.35 -1.16 -18.55
N GLN A 449 -2.62 -2.17 -18.96
CA GLN A 449 -2.87 -3.56 -18.63
C GLN A 449 -1.55 -4.16 -18.14
N ASP A 450 -1.42 -4.33 -16.82
CA ASP A 450 -0.18 -4.75 -16.16
C ASP A 450 0.09 -6.25 -16.22
N ASN A 451 -0.93 -7.04 -16.56
CA ASN A 451 -0.83 -8.48 -16.72
C ASN A 451 -1.49 -8.91 -18.04
N PHE A 452 -0.95 -8.41 -19.15
CA PHE A 452 -1.51 -8.66 -20.48
C PHE A 452 -1.50 -10.16 -20.79
N LEU A 453 -2.70 -10.73 -21.01
CA LEU A 453 -2.90 -12.16 -21.27
C LEU A 453 -2.32 -13.09 -20.19
N GLY A 454 -2.19 -12.62 -18.94
CA GLY A 454 -1.68 -13.45 -17.85
C GLY A 454 -0.16 -13.64 -17.81
N THR A 455 0.58 -12.85 -18.59
CA THR A 455 2.04 -13.03 -18.80
C THR A 455 2.92 -12.17 -17.90
N GLY A 456 2.34 -11.35 -17.02
CA GLY A 456 3.08 -10.36 -16.21
C GLY A 456 3.62 -9.18 -17.02
N LYS A 457 3.32 -9.12 -18.32
CA LYS A 457 3.77 -8.07 -19.23
C LYS A 457 2.80 -6.91 -19.23
N ARG A 458 3.34 -5.69 -19.29
CA ARG A 458 2.59 -4.46 -19.29
C ARG A 458 2.44 -3.90 -20.70
N ILE A 459 1.21 -3.53 -21.06
CA ILE A 459 0.92 -2.70 -22.23
C ILE A 459 0.21 -1.44 -21.75
N ALA A 460 0.64 -0.27 -22.21
CA ALA A 460 -0.03 0.98 -21.89
C ALA A 460 -0.11 1.93 -23.10
N LEU A 461 -1.26 2.57 -23.25
CA LEU A 461 -1.46 3.73 -24.13
C LEU A 461 -1.65 4.94 -23.23
N ASN A 462 -0.84 5.98 -23.42
CA ASN A 462 -0.93 7.25 -22.71
C ASN A 462 -1.17 8.37 -23.72
N LEU A 463 -2.16 9.21 -23.46
CA LEU A 463 -2.52 10.40 -24.21
C LEU A 463 -2.41 11.59 -23.25
N SER A 464 -1.74 12.65 -23.68
CA SER A 464 -1.62 13.87 -22.88
C SER A 464 -1.70 15.09 -23.79
N THR A 465 -2.52 16.06 -23.42
CA THR A 465 -2.66 17.34 -24.11
C THR A 465 -2.64 18.47 -23.10
N THR A 466 -1.86 19.49 -23.39
CA THR A 466 -1.81 20.78 -22.70
C THR A 466 -1.96 21.90 -23.73
N SER A 467 -1.93 23.16 -23.29
CA SER A 467 -1.96 24.32 -24.19
C SER A 467 -0.83 24.32 -25.24
N TYR A 468 0.35 23.81 -24.90
CA TYR A 468 1.56 23.89 -25.73
C TYR A 468 2.09 22.53 -26.19
N GLN A 469 1.54 21.40 -25.70
CA GLN A 469 2.01 20.07 -26.08
C GLN A 469 0.87 19.08 -26.25
N LYS A 470 0.94 18.26 -27.29
CA LYS A 470 0.07 17.10 -27.50
C LYS A 470 0.95 15.88 -27.67
N SER A 471 0.64 14.79 -26.98
CA SER A 471 1.42 13.58 -27.05
C SER A 471 0.57 12.33 -26.94
N ALA A 472 1.00 11.29 -27.64
CA ALA A 472 0.43 9.96 -27.59
C ALA A 472 1.58 8.95 -27.56
N GLN A 473 1.55 8.00 -26.64
CA GLN A 473 2.58 6.98 -26.51
C GLN A 473 1.95 5.62 -26.24
N VAL A 474 2.34 4.63 -27.04
CA VAL A 474 2.10 3.22 -26.77
C VAL A 474 3.39 2.62 -26.23
N SER A 475 3.31 1.89 -25.14
CA SER A 475 4.44 1.23 -24.50
C SER A 475 4.13 -0.22 -24.19
N TYR A 476 5.15 -1.06 -24.32
CA TYR A 476 5.19 -2.45 -23.90
C TYR A 476 6.37 -2.61 -22.95
N THR A 477 6.19 -3.36 -21.86
CA THR A 477 7.27 -3.66 -20.92
C THR A 477 7.13 -5.08 -20.41
N ASP A 478 8.22 -5.84 -20.52
CA ASP A 478 8.44 -7.11 -19.87
C ASP A 478 9.30 -6.86 -18.62
N PRO A 479 8.74 -6.88 -17.40
CA PRO A 479 9.49 -6.55 -16.18
C PRO A 479 10.57 -7.59 -15.83
N TYR A 480 10.41 -8.84 -16.29
CA TYR A 480 11.27 -9.98 -16.00
C TYR A 480 11.69 -10.66 -17.30
N PHE A 481 12.29 -9.90 -18.21
CA PHE A 481 12.87 -10.46 -19.43
C PHE A 481 13.99 -11.48 -19.13
N THR A 482 14.63 -11.33 -17.96
CA THR A 482 15.50 -12.36 -17.38
C THR A 482 15.05 -12.71 -15.96
N ILE A 483 15.49 -13.88 -15.48
CA ILE A 483 15.20 -14.39 -14.12
C ILE A 483 15.62 -13.38 -13.04
N ASP A 484 16.73 -12.66 -13.24
CA ASP A 484 17.24 -11.66 -12.29
C ASP A 484 16.45 -10.33 -12.27
N GLY A 485 15.30 -10.24 -12.93
CA GLY A 485 14.46 -9.03 -12.95
C GLY A 485 14.94 -7.93 -13.90
N ILE A 486 15.77 -8.26 -14.89
CA ILE A 486 16.11 -7.31 -15.96
C ILE A 486 14.85 -7.09 -16.80
N SER A 487 14.42 -5.84 -16.91
CA SER A 487 13.25 -5.48 -17.69
C SER A 487 13.61 -5.12 -19.14
N LEU A 488 12.79 -5.52 -20.10
CA LEU A 488 12.88 -5.09 -21.49
C LEU A 488 11.61 -4.34 -21.89
N GLY A 489 11.77 -3.12 -22.41
CA GLY A 489 10.67 -2.27 -22.83
C GLY A 489 10.83 -1.78 -24.26
N GLY A 490 9.69 -1.42 -24.87
CA GLY A 490 9.60 -0.77 -26.16
C GLY A 490 8.48 0.25 -26.16
N SER A 491 8.67 1.36 -26.87
CA SER A 491 7.68 2.43 -26.95
C SER A 491 7.61 3.05 -28.35
N VAL A 492 6.41 3.44 -28.76
CA VAL A 492 6.18 4.25 -29.95
C VAL A 492 5.44 5.51 -29.52
N GLY A 493 5.95 6.67 -29.87
CA GLY A 493 5.43 7.95 -29.44
C GLY A 493 5.23 8.94 -30.60
N TYR A 494 4.24 9.81 -30.44
CA TYR A 494 4.05 11.02 -31.22
C TYR A 494 3.98 12.19 -30.24
N SER A 495 4.64 13.30 -30.56
CA SER A 495 4.47 14.57 -29.85
C SER A 495 4.48 15.76 -30.79
N GLU A 496 3.61 16.72 -30.52
CA GLU A 496 3.57 18.04 -31.14
C GLU A 496 3.76 19.08 -30.03
N PHE A 497 4.63 20.06 -30.26
CA PHE A 497 5.01 21.06 -29.29
C PHE A 497 5.05 22.45 -29.93
N ASP A 498 4.46 23.41 -29.22
CA ASP A 498 4.43 24.84 -29.54
C ASP A 498 5.32 25.60 -28.55
N GLY A 499 6.49 26.02 -29.02
CA GLY A 499 7.48 26.74 -28.21
C GLY A 499 6.99 28.10 -27.74
N GLU A 500 6.17 28.78 -28.53
CA GLU A 500 5.59 30.07 -28.19
C GLU A 500 4.70 29.92 -26.95
N SER A 501 3.71 29.03 -27.03
CA SER A 501 2.78 28.77 -25.93
C SER A 501 3.50 28.23 -24.68
N ALA A 502 4.65 27.56 -24.85
CA ALA A 502 5.48 27.03 -23.76
C ALA A 502 6.38 28.08 -23.07
N GLY A 503 6.45 29.32 -23.57
CA GLY A 503 7.30 30.39 -23.01
C GLY A 503 8.69 30.51 -23.63
N PHE A 504 8.99 29.74 -24.67
CA PHE A 504 10.22 29.86 -25.45
C PHE A 504 10.02 30.84 -26.64
N ILE A 505 11.10 31.06 -27.39
CA ILE A 505 11.04 31.68 -28.71
C ILE A 505 10.09 30.93 -29.65
N GLN A 506 9.68 31.59 -30.73
CA GLN A 506 8.77 31.03 -31.72
C GLN A 506 9.41 29.86 -32.48
N TYR A 507 8.89 28.64 -32.25
CA TYR A 507 9.08 27.45 -33.09
C TYR A 507 8.00 26.42 -32.77
N ASN A 508 7.64 25.61 -33.76
CA ASN A 508 6.81 24.43 -33.57
C ASN A 508 7.59 23.17 -33.93
N SER A 509 7.33 22.07 -33.23
CA SER A 509 7.95 20.78 -33.51
C SER A 509 6.94 19.65 -33.55
N LYS A 510 7.10 18.74 -34.50
CA LYS A 510 6.45 17.44 -34.53
C LYS A 510 7.51 16.36 -34.45
N GLN A 511 7.28 15.35 -33.62
CA GLN A 511 8.22 14.27 -33.41
C GLN A 511 7.50 12.93 -33.39
N TYR A 512 8.00 12.00 -34.19
CA TYR A 512 7.69 10.57 -34.08
C TYR A 512 8.89 9.87 -33.47
N SER A 513 8.65 9.00 -32.49
CA SER A 513 9.71 8.28 -31.79
C SER A 513 9.44 6.78 -31.69
N VAL A 514 10.49 5.99 -31.83
CA VAL A 514 10.49 4.55 -31.55
C VAL A 514 11.66 4.27 -30.61
N GLY A 515 11.36 3.76 -29.42
CA GLY A 515 12.32 3.53 -28.37
C GLY A 515 12.36 2.07 -27.93
N ALA A 516 13.52 1.61 -27.50
CA ALA A 516 13.73 0.39 -26.75
C ALA A 516 14.53 0.70 -25.48
N ASN A 517 14.19 0.06 -24.38
CA ASN A 517 14.87 0.27 -23.10
C ASN A 517 15.12 -1.05 -22.35
N VAL A 518 16.25 -1.13 -21.67
CA VAL A 518 16.61 -2.23 -20.78
C VAL A 518 16.85 -1.66 -19.39
N GLY A 519 16.22 -2.23 -18.38
CA GLY A 519 16.37 -1.81 -16.98
C GLY A 519 17.03 -2.90 -16.16
N TYR A 520 18.19 -2.61 -15.61
CA TYR A 520 18.98 -3.51 -14.77
C TYR A 520 18.82 -3.12 -13.30
N PRO A 521 18.12 -3.92 -12.47
CA PRO A 521 18.09 -3.71 -11.03
C PRO A 521 19.44 -4.12 -10.43
N ILE A 522 20.08 -3.21 -9.69
CA ILE A 522 21.34 -3.51 -8.98
C ILE A 522 21.02 -4.04 -7.58
N ASP A 523 20.12 -3.34 -6.88
CA ASP A 523 19.61 -3.68 -5.57
C ASP A 523 18.21 -3.09 -5.37
N GLU A 524 17.66 -3.16 -4.15
CA GLU A 524 16.33 -2.64 -3.81
C GLU A 524 16.17 -1.12 -3.98
N PHE A 525 17.27 -0.36 -4.04
CA PHE A 525 17.27 1.10 -4.15
C PHE A 525 17.82 1.61 -5.48
N ASN A 526 18.66 0.84 -6.17
CA ASN A 526 19.44 1.26 -7.34
C ASN A 526 19.03 0.53 -8.62
N ARG A 527 18.82 1.30 -9.69
CA ARG A 527 18.53 0.78 -11.04
C ARG A 527 19.31 1.54 -12.10
N ILE A 528 19.82 0.83 -13.10
CA ILE A 528 20.38 1.44 -14.31
C ILE A 528 19.47 1.12 -15.49
N ASN A 529 19.08 2.14 -16.25
CA ASN A 529 18.32 1.99 -17.47
C ASN A 529 19.17 2.38 -18.67
N PHE A 530 19.21 1.52 -19.67
CA PHE A 530 19.78 1.80 -20.99
C PHE A 530 18.64 2.02 -21.97
N GLY A 531 18.78 2.99 -22.87
CA GLY A 531 17.76 3.30 -23.87
C GLY A 531 18.35 3.59 -25.24
N LEU A 532 17.68 3.14 -26.29
CA LEU A 532 17.94 3.49 -27.68
C LEU A 532 16.65 4.03 -28.29
N THR A 533 16.69 5.26 -28.79
CA THR A 533 15.51 5.94 -29.34
C THR A 533 15.83 6.47 -30.74
N TYR A 534 15.06 6.04 -31.72
CA TYR A 534 14.97 6.70 -33.02
C TYR A 534 13.91 7.81 -32.94
N SER A 535 14.20 8.99 -33.49
CA SER A 535 13.25 10.09 -33.59
C SER A 535 13.34 10.78 -34.94
N ASN A 536 12.21 10.94 -35.60
CA ASN A 536 12.04 11.83 -36.75
C ASN A 536 11.42 13.13 -36.26
N VAL A 537 12.09 14.26 -36.51
CA VAL A 537 11.69 15.58 -36.01
C VAL A 537 11.46 16.52 -37.19
N GLU A 538 10.32 17.19 -37.20
CA GLU A 538 9.97 18.27 -38.13
C GLU A 538 9.83 19.58 -37.33
N LEU A 539 10.65 20.57 -37.65
CA LEU A 539 10.60 21.92 -37.10
C LEU A 539 10.01 22.88 -38.14
N PHE A 540 9.06 23.73 -37.73
CA PHE A 540 8.38 24.66 -38.61
C PHE A 540 7.96 25.94 -37.86
N GLN A 541 7.57 26.97 -38.61
CA GLN A 541 7.17 28.28 -38.07
C GLN A 541 8.17 28.81 -37.04
N SER A 542 9.46 28.81 -37.42
CA SER A 542 10.54 29.18 -36.51
C SER A 542 11.14 30.53 -36.83
N THR A 543 11.46 31.31 -35.81
CA THR A 543 12.16 32.59 -35.97
C THR A 543 13.67 32.39 -35.91
N SER A 544 14.41 32.95 -36.87
CA SER A 544 15.87 32.87 -36.88
C SER A 544 16.50 33.83 -35.85
N TYR A 545 17.51 33.34 -35.15
CA TYR A 545 18.34 34.09 -34.21
C TYR A 545 19.80 33.76 -34.47
N GLU A 546 20.70 34.65 -34.06
CA GLU A 546 22.15 34.46 -34.21
C GLU A 546 22.62 33.15 -33.56
N GLN A 547 22.09 32.81 -32.38
CA GLN A 547 22.43 31.58 -31.67
C GLN A 547 21.97 30.31 -32.39
N THR A 548 20.85 30.37 -33.13
CA THR A 548 20.27 29.21 -33.82
C THR A 548 20.75 29.08 -35.27
N THR A 549 21.38 30.12 -35.82
CA THR A 549 21.83 30.17 -37.22
C THR A 549 22.76 29.00 -37.58
N ARG A 550 23.66 28.60 -36.68
CA ARG A 550 24.55 27.43 -36.88
C ARG A 550 23.77 26.12 -37.07
N PHE A 551 22.64 25.97 -36.38
CA PHE A 551 21.76 24.81 -36.56
C PHE A 551 21.01 24.92 -37.89
N TYR A 552 20.39 26.07 -38.18
CA TYR A 552 19.64 26.30 -39.41
C TYR A 552 20.47 26.06 -40.68
N ASN A 553 21.70 26.59 -40.74
CA ASN A 553 22.56 26.50 -41.92
C ASN A 553 22.90 25.06 -42.35
N GLN A 554 22.66 24.05 -41.51
CA GLN A 554 22.86 22.65 -41.86
C GLN A 554 21.73 22.09 -42.73
N PHE A 555 20.55 22.71 -42.66
CA PHE A 555 19.30 22.21 -43.25
C PHE A 555 18.67 23.18 -44.25
N VAL A 556 19.17 24.41 -44.38
CA VAL A 556 18.65 25.42 -45.31
C VAL A 556 18.84 24.93 -46.75
N ASP A 557 17.74 24.85 -47.51
CA ASP A 557 17.75 24.76 -48.97
C ASP A 557 17.76 26.18 -49.55
N GLU A 558 18.81 26.54 -50.29
CA GLU A 558 18.95 27.86 -50.93
C GLU A 558 17.78 28.19 -51.88
N ASN A 559 17.08 27.17 -52.41
CA ASN A 559 15.95 27.36 -53.31
C ASN A 559 14.60 27.52 -52.57
N ASN A 560 14.52 27.08 -51.31
CA ASN A 560 13.31 27.17 -50.49
C ASN A 560 13.67 27.44 -49.01
N PRO A 561 14.15 28.66 -48.69
CA PRO A 561 14.62 29.00 -47.34
C PRO A 561 13.53 28.99 -46.27
N ASP A 562 12.24 28.97 -46.67
CA ASP A 562 11.08 28.93 -45.76
C ASP A 562 10.57 27.50 -45.50
N ASP A 563 11.24 26.46 -46.01
CA ASP A 563 10.80 25.07 -45.80
C ASP A 563 10.96 24.60 -44.34
N SER A 564 10.14 23.62 -43.96
CA SER A 564 10.27 22.92 -42.68
C SER A 564 11.60 22.16 -42.60
N ILE A 565 12.23 22.17 -41.42
CA ILE A 565 13.46 21.43 -41.18
C ILE A 565 13.10 20.03 -40.70
N LYS A 566 13.64 19.02 -41.38
CA LYS A 566 13.42 17.61 -41.04
C LYS A 566 14.76 16.96 -40.76
N TYR A 567 14.85 16.28 -39.62
CA TYR A 567 16.05 15.54 -39.26
C TYR A 567 15.71 14.27 -38.49
N ASP A 568 16.53 13.25 -38.70
CA ASP A 568 16.48 11.99 -37.99
C ASP A 568 17.56 11.93 -36.91
N SER A 569 17.21 11.43 -35.73
CA SER A 569 18.16 11.22 -34.63
C SER A 569 18.05 9.82 -34.03
N PHE A 570 19.21 9.25 -33.73
CA PHE A 570 19.37 7.97 -33.05
C PHE A 570 20.06 8.24 -31.73
N LEU A 571 19.30 8.30 -30.64
CA LEU A 571 19.76 8.66 -29.31
C LEU A 571 20.03 7.40 -28.47
N ALA A 572 21.26 7.25 -28.00
CA ALA A 572 21.61 6.30 -26.95
C ALA A 572 21.57 7.00 -25.58
N SER A 573 21.12 6.30 -24.55
CA SER A 573 20.99 6.86 -23.21
C SER A 573 21.31 5.84 -22.12
N VAL A 574 21.85 6.33 -21.01
CA VAL A 574 22.01 5.62 -19.76
C VAL A 574 21.47 6.49 -18.63
N ALA A 575 20.67 5.91 -17.74
CA ALA A 575 20.12 6.59 -16.58
C ALA A 575 20.30 5.73 -15.33
N TRP A 576 20.92 6.30 -14.30
CA TRP A 576 20.96 5.73 -12.96
C TRP A 576 19.87 6.36 -12.10
N ILE A 577 19.11 5.52 -11.41
CA ILE A 577 18.05 5.92 -10.49
C ILE A 577 18.36 5.29 -9.13
N ARG A 578 18.33 6.11 -8.08
CA ARG A 578 18.42 5.68 -6.69
C ARG A 578 17.28 6.27 -5.88
N SER A 579 16.59 5.46 -5.08
CA SER A 579 15.56 5.93 -4.16
C SER A 579 15.63 5.19 -2.83
N THR A 580 15.81 5.94 -1.75
CA THR A 580 15.73 5.44 -0.36
C THR A 580 14.63 6.20 0.42
N LEU A 581 13.65 6.74 -0.29
CA LEU A 581 12.58 7.53 0.31
C LEU A 581 11.72 6.66 1.23
N ASN A 582 11.38 7.19 2.40
CA ASN A 582 10.54 6.47 3.36
C ASN A 582 9.07 6.33 2.91
N ARG A 583 8.60 7.21 2.03
CA ARG A 583 7.23 7.24 1.50
C ARG A 583 7.25 7.64 0.02
N GLY A 584 6.32 7.11 -0.78
CA GLY A 584 6.18 7.47 -2.20
C GLY A 584 5.51 8.82 -2.44
N VAL A 585 4.61 9.21 -1.54
CA VAL A 585 3.95 10.53 -1.54
C VAL A 585 4.32 11.24 -0.25
N PHE A 586 4.59 12.54 -0.34
CA PHE A 586 5.06 13.36 0.77
C PHE A 586 6.19 12.68 1.58
N PRO A 587 7.37 12.45 0.98
CA PRO A 587 8.53 11.92 1.71
C PRO A 587 9.00 12.90 2.79
N THR A 588 9.47 12.38 3.92
CA THR A 588 10.01 13.15 5.07
C THR A 588 11.40 12.70 5.48
N ALA A 589 11.88 11.57 4.93
CA ALA A 589 13.22 11.05 5.17
C ALA A 589 13.74 10.29 3.95
N GLY A 590 15.07 10.22 3.85
CA GLY A 590 15.74 9.50 2.78
C GLY A 590 16.10 10.41 1.60
N SER A 591 16.37 9.81 0.44
CA SER A 591 16.85 10.57 -0.71
C SER A 591 16.45 9.94 -2.03
N SER A 592 16.36 10.76 -3.07
CA SER A 592 16.14 10.34 -4.45
C SER A 592 17.16 10.99 -5.36
N GLN A 593 17.78 10.21 -6.23
CA GLN A 593 18.73 10.67 -7.23
C GLN A 593 18.40 10.08 -8.59
N ARG A 594 18.49 10.89 -9.62
CA ARG A 594 18.42 10.47 -11.01
C ARG A 594 19.53 11.16 -11.78
N ALA A 595 20.42 10.39 -12.38
CA ALA A 595 21.44 10.91 -13.29
C ALA A 595 21.24 10.25 -14.65
N SER A 596 21.16 11.03 -15.72
CA SER A 596 21.05 10.52 -17.08
C SER A 596 22.05 11.18 -18.01
N PHE A 597 22.63 10.38 -18.88
CA PHE A 597 23.47 10.80 -19.98
C PHE A 597 22.87 10.26 -21.27
N SER A 598 22.73 11.11 -22.28
CA SER A 598 22.31 10.74 -23.61
C SER A 598 23.25 11.32 -24.66
N ILE A 599 23.41 10.59 -25.76
CA ILE A 599 24.29 10.95 -26.86
C ILE A 599 23.68 10.42 -28.16
N THR A 600 23.65 11.24 -29.20
CA THR A 600 23.25 10.72 -30.51
C THR A 600 24.34 9.81 -31.08
N THR A 601 23.99 8.97 -32.05
CA THR A 601 24.96 8.13 -32.74
C THR A 601 25.39 8.80 -34.04
N PRO A 602 26.60 8.52 -34.58
CA PRO A 602 27.12 9.19 -35.77
C PRO A 602 26.26 9.11 -37.04
N ASN A 603 25.27 8.20 -37.09
CA ASN A 603 24.31 8.09 -38.21
C ASN A 603 23.09 9.03 -38.06
N SER A 604 23.09 9.91 -37.05
CA SER A 604 22.07 10.93 -36.85
C SER A 604 22.40 12.17 -37.67
N ASP A 605 21.37 12.87 -38.13
CA ASP A 605 21.53 14.16 -38.83
C ASP A 605 22.02 15.26 -37.88
N VAL A 606 21.71 15.12 -36.58
CA VAL A 606 22.17 16.00 -35.50
C VAL A 606 23.02 15.24 -34.49
N ASN A 607 24.19 15.79 -34.19
CA ASN A 607 25.16 15.17 -33.29
C ASN A 607 25.32 15.96 -31.99
N TYR A 608 24.75 15.47 -30.89
CA TYR A 608 24.79 16.13 -29.59
C TYR A 608 24.77 15.13 -28.43
N PHE A 609 25.23 15.58 -27.26
CA PHE A 609 25.07 14.88 -26.00
C PHE A 609 24.33 15.77 -24.99
N LYS A 610 23.69 15.14 -24.01
CA LYS A 610 22.96 15.83 -22.94
C LYS A 610 23.07 15.03 -21.63
N THR A 611 23.37 15.73 -20.55
CA THR A 611 23.48 15.18 -19.20
C THR A 611 22.52 15.91 -18.28
N GLU A 612 21.79 15.16 -17.46
CA GLU A 612 20.88 15.70 -16.45
C GLU A 612 21.09 14.97 -15.12
N VAL A 613 21.13 15.72 -14.02
CA VAL A 613 21.19 15.17 -12.67
C VAL A 613 20.12 15.86 -11.82
N ASP A 614 19.20 15.10 -11.25
CA ASP A 614 18.19 15.54 -10.30
C ASP A 614 18.44 14.83 -8.97
N THR A 615 18.48 15.58 -7.87
CA THR A 615 18.79 15.05 -6.55
C THR A 615 17.96 15.74 -5.49
N LYS A 616 17.37 14.95 -4.60
CA LYS A 616 16.55 15.38 -3.46
C LYS A 616 16.99 14.64 -2.20
N PHE A 617 17.24 15.36 -1.13
CA PHE A 617 17.56 14.81 0.19
C PHE A 617 16.57 15.34 1.24
N TYR A 618 15.98 14.43 2.00
CA TYR A 618 15.05 14.72 3.09
C TYR A 618 15.71 14.35 4.43
N PHE A 619 15.81 15.33 5.32
CA PHE A 619 16.38 15.20 6.65
C PHE A 619 15.29 15.48 7.69
N PRO A 620 14.74 14.45 8.37
CA PRO A 620 13.75 14.67 9.41
C PRO A 620 14.41 15.39 10.60
N LEU A 621 13.80 16.48 11.04
CA LEU A 621 14.28 17.29 12.17
C LEU A 621 13.59 16.93 13.48
N SER A 622 12.48 16.19 13.43
CA SER A 622 11.72 15.73 14.59
C SER A 622 11.49 14.21 14.55
N ARG A 623 11.37 13.56 15.72
CA ARG A 623 11.13 12.11 15.82
C ARG A 623 9.83 11.67 15.14
N ASN A 624 8.79 12.48 15.25
CA ASN A 624 7.51 12.28 14.57
C ASN A 624 7.52 12.70 13.09
N GLN A 625 8.67 13.13 12.55
CA GLN A 625 8.89 13.49 11.14
C GLN A 625 8.01 14.63 10.60
N ARG A 626 7.29 15.37 11.46
CA ARG A 626 6.47 16.52 11.07
C ARG A 626 7.29 17.74 10.64
N TRP A 627 8.54 17.81 11.08
CA TRP A 627 9.52 18.78 10.62
C TRP A 627 10.56 18.07 9.77
N SER A 628 10.77 18.51 8.53
CA SER A 628 11.78 17.95 7.65
C SER A 628 12.43 19.03 6.82
N PHE A 629 13.75 18.96 6.69
CA PHE A 629 14.50 19.78 5.75
C PHE A 629 14.64 19.05 4.42
N LEU A 630 14.36 19.72 3.31
CA LEU A 630 14.52 19.22 1.94
C LEU A 630 15.60 20.04 1.24
N ALA A 631 16.64 19.39 0.74
CA ALA A 631 17.59 19.99 -0.20
C ALA A 631 17.39 19.38 -1.59
N ARG A 632 17.22 20.22 -2.62
CA ARG A 632 17.09 19.79 -4.01
C ARG A 632 18.13 20.45 -4.91
N LEU A 633 18.62 19.70 -5.90
CA LEU A 633 19.60 20.15 -6.88
C LEU A 633 19.26 19.53 -8.24
N LYS A 634 19.20 20.35 -9.29
CA LYS A 634 19.05 19.94 -10.68
C LYS A 634 20.18 20.55 -11.52
N LEU A 635 20.95 19.71 -12.21
CA LEU A 635 22.03 20.10 -13.10
C LEU A 635 21.71 19.64 -14.52
N GLY A 636 22.04 20.46 -15.50
CA GLY A 636 21.89 20.15 -16.92
C GLY A 636 23.08 20.67 -17.71
N TYR A 637 23.62 19.85 -18.60
CA TYR A 637 24.62 20.29 -19.58
C TYR A 637 24.53 19.46 -20.85
N GLY A 638 24.55 20.10 -22.01
CA GLY A 638 24.61 19.45 -23.30
C GLY A 638 25.34 20.30 -24.32
N ASN A 639 25.94 19.66 -25.32
CA ASN A 639 26.52 20.37 -26.45
C ASN A 639 26.52 19.50 -27.70
N GLY A 640 26.74 20.12 -28.85
CA GLY A 640 26.98 19.42 -30.10
C GLY A 640 28.38 18.80 -30.14
N TYR A 641 28.55 17.78 -30.97
CA TYR A 641 29.86 17.20 -31.24
C TYR A 641 30.00 16.86 -32.73
N GLY A 642 31.23 16.89 -33.23
CA GLY A 642 31.50 16.65 -34.64
C GLY A 642 31.01 17.78 -35.56
N THR A 643 31.05 17.51 -36.87
CA THR A 643 30.76 18.48 -37.92
C THR A 643 29.82 17.88 -38.95
N ALA A 644 28.82 18.62 -39.42
CA ALA A 644 28.07 18.27 -40.63
C ALA A 644 28.20 19.39 -41.66
N ASN A 645 28.45 19.03 -42.92
CA ASN A 645 28.58 19.99 -44.02
C ASN A 645 29.61 21.12 -43.75
N GLY A 646 30.67 20.81 -42.99
CA GLY A 646 31.70 21.79 -42.61
C GLY A 646 31.30 22.76 -41.49
N VAL A 647 30.13 22.57 -40.87
CA VAL A 647 29.63 23.36 -39.73
C VAL A 647 29.71 22.53 -38.46
N ASP A 648 30.30 23.11 -37.41
CA ASP A 648 30.36 22.51 -36.08
C ASP A 648 28.94 22.36 -35.51
N GLN A 649 28.61 21.14 -35.11
CA GLN A 649 27.33 20.80 -34.50
C GLN A 649 27.16 21.51 -33.16
N ILE A 650 25.93 21.93 -32.87
CA ILE A 650 25.52 22.50 -31.57
C ILE A 650 24.36 21.70 -31.01
N LEU A 651 24.07 21.88 -29.72
CA LEU A 651 22.83 21.37 -29.15
C LEU A 651 21.64 21.98 -29.92
N PRO A 652 20.74 21.16 -30.51
CA PRO A 652 19.54 21.68 -31.13
C PRO A 652 18.72 22.51 -30.14
N PHE A 653 18.24 23.69 -30.54
CA PHE A 653 17.61 24.63 -29.61
C PHE A 653 16.29 24.09 -29.00
N ASN A 654 15.60 23.17 -29.69
CA ASN A 654 14.45 22.44 -29.15
C ASN A 654 14.83 21.42 -28.06
N GLN A 655 16.13 21.21 -27.80
CA GLN A 655 16.67 20.38 -26.72
C GLN A 655 17.24 21.20 -25.56
N ASN A 656 17.19 22.54 -25.64
CA ASN A 656 17.68 23.44 -24.60
C ASN A 656 16.98 23.20 -23.26
N PHE A 657 17.68 23.57 -22.19
CA PHE A 657 17.13 23.64 -20.84
C PHE A 657 16.34 24.94 -20.66
N GLY A 658 15.23 24.85 -19.92
CA GLY A 658 14.45 26.00 -19.46
C GLY A 658 14.32 25.98 -17.94
N ALA A 659 14.07 27.16 -17.36
CA ALA A 659 13.83 27.31 -15.93
C ALA A 659 12.71 28.33 -15.66
N GLY A 660 12.09 28.20 -14.48
CA GLY A 660 10.91 28.94 -14.06
C GLY A 660 9.68 28.05 -13.92
N GLY A 661 8.75 28.43 -13.04
CA GLY A 661 7.55 27.65 -12.74
C GLY A 661 7.57 26.90 -11.41
N ASN A 662 6.46 26.21 -11.11
CA ASN A 662 6.27 25.47 -9.87
C ASN A 662 7.29 24.33 -9.66
N ASP A 663 7.70 23.68 -10.75
CA ASP A 663 8.51 22.45 -10.70
C ASP A 663 10.03 22.70 -10.77
N SER A 664 10.45 23.95 -11.03
CA SER A 664 11.86 24.30 -11.22
C SER A 664 12.27 25.47 -10.30
N LEU A 665 12.07 26.71 -10.74
CA LEU A 665 12.39 27.93 -10.02
C LEU A 665 11.10 28.72 -9.76
N ARG A 666 10.51 28.53 -8.58
CA ARG A 666 9.27 29.22 -8.18
C ARG A 666 9.51 30.73 -8.13
N GLY A 667 8.47 31.54 -8.30
CA GLY A 667 8.61 33.01 -8.36
C GLY A 667 8.94 33.57 -9.74
N PHE A 668 9.24 32.70 -10.71
CA PHE A 668 9.42 33.03 -12.11
C PHE A 668 8.39 32.26 -12.94
N GLU A 669 7.97 32.85 -14.04
CA GLU A 669 7.07 32.22 -15.00
C GLU A 669 7.74 31.02 -15.71
N ASN A 670 6.96 30.06 -16.21
CA ASN A 670 7.51 28.87 -16.86
C ASN A 670 8.42 29.20 -18.06
N ASN A 671 9.62 28.62 -18.07
CA ASN A 671 10.61 28.70 -19.14
C ASN A 671 11.10 30.12 -19.50
N THR A 672 10.87 31.13 -18.65
CA THR A 672 11.27 32.52 -18.95
C THR A 672 12.69 32.84 -18.51
N VAL A 673 13.30 32.03 -17.64
CA VAL A 673 14.68 32.22 -17.16
C VAL A 673 15.67 31.59 -18.13
N GLY A 674 16.64 32.38 -18.58
CA GLY A 674 17.74 31.94 -19.43
C GLY A 674 18.11 32.92 -20.54
N PRO A 675 18.96 32.49 -21.49
CA PRO A 675 19.34 33.27 -22.66
C PRO A 675 18.15 33.69 -23.51
N ARG A 676 18.22 34.86 -24.13
CA ARG A 676 17.19 35.35 -25.08
C ARG A 676 17.74 35.37 -26.48
N GLY A 677 16.88 35.14 -27.47
CA GLY A 677 17.27 35.18 -28.88
C GLY A 677 17.78 36.56 -29.29
N VAL A 678 18.93 36.63 -29.94
CA VAL A 678 19.55 37.86 -30.46
C VAL A 678 19.40 37.90 -31.98
N GLN A 679 18.96 39.03 -32.52
CA GLN A 679 18.85 39.29 -33.95
C GLN A 679 19.72 40.48 -34.34
N LEU A 680 20.46 40.33 -35.43
CA LEU A 680 21.19 41.43 -36.06
C LEU A 680 20.38 42.01 -37.21
N THR A 681 20.21 43.33 -37.20
CA THR A 681 19.70 44.08 -38.36
C THR A 681 20.87 44.85 -38.97
N PRO A 682 21.30 44.47 -40.20
CA PRO A 682 22.39 45.16 -40.88
C PRO A 682 22.10 46.64 -41.04
N SER A 683 23.12 47.48 -40.80
CA SER A 683 23.01 48.89 -41.16
C SER A 683 22.87 49.00 -42.67
N ALA A 684 21.87 49.74 -43.15
CA ALA A 684 21.69 49.93 -44.57
C ALA A 684 21.10 51.30 -44.89
N ILE A 685 21.56 51.90 -45.98
CA ILE A 685 20.99 53.11 -46.56
C ILE A 685 20.40 52.76 -47.93
N ARG A 686 19.32 53.43 -48.31
CA ARG A 686 18.78 53.33 -49.67
C ARG A 686 19.39 54.43 -50.52
N ASP A 687 19.92 54.06 -51.68
CA ASP A 687 20.34 55.05 -52.68
C ASP A 687 19.13 55.73 -53.35
N ILE A 688 19.42 56.71 -54.22
CA ILE A 688 18.40 57.49 -54.95
C ILE A 688 17.58 56.61 -55.91
N ASP A 689 18.13 55.45 -56.30
CA ASP A 689 17.49 54.48 -57.21
C ASP A 689 16.75 53.36 -56.44
N GLY A 690 16.76 53.41 -55.10
CA GLY A 690 16.07 52.47 -54.21
C GLY A 690 16.86 51.22 -53.84
N ASN A 691 18.11 51.07 -54.29
CA ASN A 691 18.98 49.95 -53.93
C ASN A 691 19.44 50.06 -52.49
N ILE A 692 19.55 48.92 -51.82
CA ILE A 692 20.03 48.82 -50.44
C ILE A 692 21.56 48.74 -50.46
N ILE A 693 22.22 49.75 -49.92
CA ILE A 693 23.66 49.75 -49.66
C ILE A 693 23.86 49.37 -48.19
N TYR A 694 24.41 48.19 -47.96
CA TYR A 694 24.78 47.73 -46.62
C TYR A 694 26.00 48.49 -46.11
N GLY A 695 25.94 48.92 -44.85
CA GLY A 695 27.03 49.59 -44.15
C GLY A 695 28.06 48.62 -43.56
N SER A 696 28.95 49.15 -42.72
CA SER A 696 29.89 48.32 -41.96
C SER A 696 29.13 47.47 -40.92
N PRO A 697 29.48 46.18 -40.73
CA PRO A 697 28.91 45.33 -39.68
C PRO A 697 29.05 45.92 -38.26
N GLU A 698 30.02 46.81 -38.04
CA GLU A 698 30.20 47.53 -36.77
C GLU A 698 29.05 48.50 -36.46
N ASN A 699 28.29 48.92 -37.47
CA ASN A 699 27.13 49.79 -37.32
C ASN A 699 25.81 49.04 -37.26
N ASP A 700 25.84 47.70 -37.28
CA ASP A 700 24.64 46.88 -37.21
C ASP A 700 23.93 47.08 -35.87
N THR A 701 22.61 46.89 -35.89
CA THR A 701 21.79 47.04 -34.69
C THR A 701 21.37 45.69 -34.14
N VAL A 702 21.33 45.59 -32.81
CA VAL A 702 20.94 44.38 -32.08
C VAL A 702 19.51 44.50 -31.58
N THR A 703 18.71 43.46 -31.80
CA THR A 703 17.38 43.29 -31.19
C THR A 703 17.37 42.02 -30.35
N ILE A 704 16.83 42.11 -29.13
CA ILE A 704 16.74 41.01 -28.17
C ILE A 704 15.28 40.55 -28.10
N SER A 705 15.06 39.24 -28.19
CA SER A 705 13.74 38.64 -28.03
C SER A 705 13.19 38.88 -26.63
N SER A 706 11.89 39.16 -26.54
CA SER A 706 11.17 39.19 -25.26
C SER A 706 10.99 37.80 -24.63
N ARG A 707 11.36 36.73 -25.34
CA ARG A 707 11.22 35.34 -24.89
C ARG A 707 12.56 34.63 -24.77
N SER A 708 12.61 33.67 -23.86
CA SER A 708 13.77 32.84 -23.63
C SER A 708 14.01 31.88 -24.79
N LEU A 709 15.25 31.73 -25.21
CA LEU A 709 15.74 30.66 -26.08
C LEU A 709 15.99 29.36 -25.31
N GLY A 710 16.11 29.46 -23.97
CA GLY A 710 16.75 28.44 -23.16
C GLY A 710 18.26 28.41 -23.37
N GLY A 711 18.93 27.48 -22.70
CA GLY A 711 20.38 27.36 -22.73
C GLY A 711 20.84 25.90 -22.81
N ASN A 712 22.11 25.71 -23.14
CA ASN A 712 22.72 24.38 -23.19
C ASN A 712 23.31 23.94 -21.83
N ALA A 713 23.25 24.81 -20.83
CA ALA A 713 23.65 24.55 -19.45
C ALA A 713 22.63 25.10 -18.44
N MET A 714 22.45 24.40 -17.32
CA MET A 714 21.50 24.75 -16.26
C MET A 714 21.98 24.29 -14.88
N ILE A 715 21.76 25.14 -13.87
CA ILE A 715 21.90 24.79 -12.46
C ILE A 715 20.70 25.35 -11.70
N LEU A 716 19.95 24.49 -11.01
CA LEU A 716 18.85 24.88 -10.13
C LEU A 716 19.07 24.23 -8.77
N GLY A 717 18.97 25.00 -7.71
CA GLY A 717 19.05 24.53 -6.33
C GLY A 717 17.89 25.07 -5.52
N GLY A 718 17.48 24.34 -4.50
CA GLY A 718 16.49 24.82 -3.57
C GLY A 718 16.63 24.16 -2.21
N VAL A 719 16.26 24.91 -1.19
CA VAL A 719 16.11 24.38 0.17
C VAL A 719 14.69 24.65 0.63
N GLU A 720 14.07 23.66 1.25
CA GLU A 720 12.73 23.78 1.83
C GLU A 720 12.72 23.30 3.28
N LEU A 721 12.01 24.02 4.13
CA LEU A 721 11.64 23.60 5.45
C LEU A 721 10.18 23.16 5.42
N ILE A 722 9.95 21.85 5.45
CA ILE A 722 8.62 21.26 5.60
C ILE A 722 8.21 21.40 7.06
N VAL A 723 7.04 21.97 7.27
CA VAL A 723 6.50 22.28 8.60
C VAL A 723 5.09 21.69 8.74
N PRO A 724 4.64 21.42 9.98
CA PRO A 724 3.25 21.09 10.24
C PRO A 724 2.35 22.19 9.68
N THR A 725 1.30 21.81 8.96
CA THR A 725 0.33 22.78 8.44
C THR A 725 -0.45 23.38 9.62
N PRO A 726 -0.40 24.71 9.82
CA PRO A 726 -1.13 25.33 10.90
C PRO A 726 -2.65 25.17 10.67
N PHE A 727 -3.40 24.99 11.75
CA PHE A 727 -4.87 24.84 11.73
C PHE A 727 -5.41 23.54 11.09
N VAL A 728 -4.53 22.56 10.86
CA VAL A 728 -4.89 21.22 10.38
C VAL A 728 -4.46 20.19 11.45
N GLU A 729 -5.34 19.23 11.75
CA GLU A 729 -5.05 18.16 12.71
C GLU A 729 -3.94 17.23 12.20
N ALA A 730 -3.22 16.58 13.13
CA ALA A 730 -2.07 15.76 12.81
C ALA A 730 -2.40 14.56 11.88
N ASP A 731 -3.63 14.07 11.92
CA ASP A 731 -4.08 12.94 11.09
C ASP A 731 -4.10 13.28 9.60
N PHE A 732 -4.14 14.57 9.25
CA PHE A 732 -4.09 15.07 7.88
C PHE A 732 -2.66 15.41 7.41
N ASP A 733 -1.62 15.15 8.20
CA ASP A 733 -0.21 15.38 7.81
C ASP A 733 0.19 14.55 6.56
N ASN A 734 -0.54 13.47 6.27
CA ASN A 734 -0.35 12.66 5.06
C ASN A 734 -1.10 13.22 3.84
N SER A 735 -1.98 14.20 4.02
CA SER A 735 -2.86 14.76 3.01
C SER A 735 -2.51 16.21 2.66
N VAL A 736 -1.95 16.97 3.60
CA VAL A 736 -1.54 18.37 3.40
C VAL A 736 -0.08 18.55 3.83
N ARG A 737 0.69 19.28 3.04
CA ARG A 737 2.08 19.63 3.30
C ARG A 737 2.30 21.11 3.11
N THR A 738 2.84 21.76 4.12
CA THR A 738 3.30 23.15 4.02
C THR A 738 4.83 23.18 4.04
N SER A 739 5.44 23.97 3.15
CA SER A 739 6.88 24.20 3.16
C SER A 739 7.23 25.67 2.94
N LEU A 740 8.26 26.14 3.64
CA LEU A 740 8.93 27.41 3.35
C LEU A 740 10.13 27.10 2.46
N PHE A 741 10.35 27.83 1.38
CA PHE A 741 11.41 27.53 0.44
C PHE A 741 12.25 28.73 0.04
N ILE A 742 13.48 28.46 -0.38
CA ILE A 742 14.35 29.37 -1.13
C ILE A 742 14.87 28.60 -2.33
N ASP A 743 14.63 29.13 -3.52
CA ASP A 743 15.12 28.55 -4.77
C ASP A 743 16.13 29.51 -5.43
N VAL A 744 17.18 28.96 -6.02
CA VAL A 744 18.21 29.69 -6.77
C VAL A 744 18.52 28.93 -8.05
N GLY A 745 18.68 29.62 -9.16
CA GLY A 745 19.05 28.93 -10.39
C GLY A 745 19.48 29.84 -11.52
N ASN A 746 20.11 29.23 -12.51
CA ASN A 746 20.47 29.88 -13.76
C ASN A 746 20.40 28.88 -14.93
N VAL A 747 20.14 29.43 -16.11
CA VAL A 747 20.25 28.76 -17.42
C VAL A 747 21.10 29.67 -18.29
N TRP A 748 22.09 29.12 -18.99
CA TRP A 748 23.00 29.91 -19.82
C TRP A 748 23.42 29.14 -21.09
N ASP A 749 23.98 29.87 -22.04
CA ASP A 749 24.47 29.36 -23.31
C ASP A 749 25.99 29.48 -23.36
N THR A 750 26.70 28.35 -23.24
CA THR A 750 28.17 28.33 -23.25
C THR A 750 28.78 28.70 -24.59
N GLU A 751 28.00 28.69 -25.67
CA GLU A 751 28.45 29.03 -27.03
C GLU A 751 28.16 30.50 -27.39
N PHE A 752 27.55 31.27 -26.49
CA PHE A 752 27.21 32.66 -26.75
C PHE A 752 28.47 33.54 -26.81
N ARG A 753 28.61 34.30 -27.91
CA ARG A 753 29.78 35.15 -28.17
C ARG A 753 29.50 36.61 -27.83
N TYR A 754 29.48 36.93 -26.53
CA TYR A 754 29.14 38.29 -26.05
C TYR A 754 30.01 39.39 -26.67
N ASP A 755 31.32 39.17 -26.80
CA ASP A 755 32.27 40.12 -27.38
C ASP A 755 31.92 40.55 -28.82
N ARG A 756 31.18 39.72 -29.57
CA ARG A 756 30.75 40.04 -30.93
C ARG A 756 29.65 41.11 -30.95
N TYR A 757 28.85 41.20 -29.89
CA TYR A 757 27.61 41.96 -29.88
C TYR A 757 27.62 43.14 -28.90
N LYS A 758 28.50 43.11 -27.88
CA LYS A 758 28.54 44.10 -26.79
C LYS A 758 28.74 45.55 -27.24
N ASP A 759 29.44 45.78 -28.35
CA ASP A 759 29.79 47.11 -28.86
C ASP A 759 28.80 47.61 -29.92
N LEU A 760 27.79 46.79 -30.30
CA LEU A 760 26.79 47.15 -31.30
C LEU A 760 25.67 48.01 -30.71
N THR A 761 25.01 48.80 -31.56
CA THR A 761 23.92 49.67 -31.10
C THR A 761 22.65 48.87 -30.87
N LEU A 762 22.09 48.94 -29.65
CA LEU A 762 20.82 48.31 -29.32
C LEU A 762 19.66 49.04 -30.01
N ASN A 763 18.74 48.29 -30.60
CA ASN A 763 17.54 48.86 -31.21
C ASN A 763 16.53 49.30 -30.12
N GLN A 764 16.61 50.59 -29.76
CA GLN A 764 15.76 51.23 -28.75
C GLN A 764 14.26 51.23 -29.07
N GLN A 765 13.86 50.88 -30.29
CA GLN A 765 12.45 50.71 -30.63
C GLN A 765 11.84 49.46 -29.99
N PHE A 766 12.65 48.43 -29.74
CA PHE A 766 12.20 47.12 -29.25
C PHE A 766 12.77 46.75 -27.88
N ASN A 767 13.93 47.30 -27.53
CA ASN A 767 14.64 46.95 -26.30
C ASN A 767 15.12 48.23 -25.60
N ASN A 768 14.86 48.36 -24.29
CA ASN A 768 15.33 49.49 -23.49
C ASN A 768 16.57 49.14 -22.65
N ASP A 769 16.89 47.85 -22.57
CA ASP A 769 17.83 47.27 -21.62
C ASP A 769 19.10 46.78 -22.34
N PRO A 770 20.28 46.86 -21.69
CA PRO A 770 21.54 46.45 -22.30
C PRO A 770 21.58 44.93 -22.56
N LEU A 771 22.36 44.52 -23.56
CA LEU A 771 22.64 43.10 -23.82
C LEU A 771 23.42 42.49 -22.65
N GLU A 772 22.87 41.44 -22.05
CA GLU A 772 23.55 40.61 -21.06
C GLU A 772 24.51 39.61 -21.71
N ASP A 773 25.54 39.20 -20.97
CA ASP A 773 26.41 38.09 -21.36
C ASP A 773 25.74 36.75 -21.04
N TYR A 774 25.00 36.20 -22.02
CA TYR A 774 24.32 34.91 -21.86
C TYR A 774 25.26 33.70 -21.70
N SER A 775 26.58 33.89 -21.77
CA SER A 775 27.56 32.86 -21.42
C SER A 775 27.96 32.88 -19.93
N ASP A 776 27.63 33.96 -19.20
CA ASP A 776 28.00 34.09 -17.79
C ASP A 776 27.05 33.30 -16.87
N TYR A 777 27.60 32.24 -16.27
CA TYR A 777 26.92 31.40 -15.30
C TYR A 777 26.53 32.16 -14.01
N LYS A 778 27.10 33.34 -13.75
CA LYS A 778 26.83 34.15 -12.54
C LYS A 778 25.53 34.94 -12.61
N LEU A 779 24.83 34.94 -13.74
CA LEU A 779 23.52 35.59 -13.89
C LEU A 779 22.39 34.81 -13.19
N TYR A 780 22.61 34.41 -11.93
CA TYR A 780 21.62 33.64 -11.17
C TYR A 780 20.37 34.46 -10.86
N ARG A 781 19.25 33.74 -10.73
CA ARG A 781 17.97 34.20 -10.23
C ARG A 781 17.69 33.53 -8.90
N ALA A 782 16.99 34.22 -8.00
CA ALA A 782 16.66 33.71 -6.69
C ALA A 782 15.24 34.10 -6.28
N SER A 783 14.57 33.21 -5.54
CA SER A 783 13.25 33.47 -4.97
C SER A 783 13.11 32.81 -3.61
N GLY A 784 12.15 33.29 -2.82
CA GLY A 784 11.78 32.68 -1.55
C GLY A 784 10.29 32.79 -1.31
N GLY A 785 9.71 31.81 -0.62
CA GLY A 785 8.27 31.73 -0.51
C GLY A 785 7.72 30.63 0.39
N LEU A 786 6.40 30.45 0.28
CA LEU A 786 5.60 29.44 0.95
C LEU A 786 4.96 28.55 -0.11
N SER A 787 5.04 27.23 0.05
CA SER A 787 4.34 26.25 -0.77
C SER A 787 3.36 25.46 0.09
N VAL A 788 2.17 25.21 -0.45
CA VAL A 788 1.16 24.34 0.15
C VAL A 788 0.79 23.28 -0.87
N GLN A 789 0.98 22.02 -0.51
CA GLN A 789 0.62 20.86 -1.30
C GLN A 789 -0.54 20.15 -0.62
N TRP A 790 -1.60 19.85 -1.35
CA TRP A 790 -2.78 19.17 -0.83
C TRP A 790 -3.19 18.04 -1.78
N LEU A 791 -3.25 16.83 -1.25
CA LEU A 791 -3.88 15.68 -1.89
C LEU A 791 -5.39 15.80 -1.72
N SER A 792 -6.04 16.42 -2.70
CA SER A 792 -7.50 16.52 -2.71
C SER A 792 -8.12 15.28 -3.35
N PRO A 793 -9.45 15.07 -3.18
CA PRO A 793 -10.18 14.06 -3.94
C PRO A 793 -10.04 14.23 -5.47
N MET A 794 -9.75 15.44 -5.95
CA MET A 794 -9.55 15.76 -7.37
C MET A 794 -8.09 15.60 -7.83
N GLY A 795 -7.19 15.15 -6.94
CA GLY A 795 -5.76 14.94 -7.22
C GLY A 795 -4.85 15.90 -6.45
N PRO A 796 -3.52 15.77 -6.63
CA PRO A 796 -2.53 16.63 -6.01
C PRO A 796 -2.68 18.07 -6.49
N MET A 797 -2.68 19.01 -5.55
CA MET A 797 -2.70 20.44 -5.80
C MET A 797 -1.48 21.07 -5.15
N VAL A 798 -0.75 21.88 -5.91
CA VAL A 798 0.43 22.60 -5.43
C VAL A 798 0.20 24.09 -5.62
N PHE A 799 0.21 24.82 -4.53
CA PHE A 799 0.14 26.28 -4.50
C PHE A 799 1.49 26.83 -4.05
N SER A 800 1.98 27.85 -4.72
CA SER A 800 3.24 28.52 -4.38
C SER A 800 3.04 30.03 -4.33
N PHE A 801 3.39 30.63 -3.19
CA PHE A 801 3.44 32.08 -2.98
C PHE A 801 4.90 32.47 -2.86
N SER A 802 5.41 33.17 -3.87
CA SER A 802 6.83 33.32 -4.12
C SER A 802 7.17 34.77 -4.34
N LYS A 803 8.29 35.25 -3.78
CA LYS A 803 8.83 36.57 -4.09
C LYS A 803 10.19 36.39 -4.76
N ALA A 804 10.37 37.00 -5.94
CA ALA A 804 11.68 37.10 -6.56
C ALA A 804 12.59 37.97 -5.65
N ILE A 805 13.74 37.40 -5.28
CA ILE A 805 14.78 38.03 -4.47
C ILE A 805 15.81 38.67 -5.41
N GLU A 806 16.19 37.95 -6.46
CA GLU A 806 17.11 38.39 -7.50
C GLU A 806 16.50 38.04 -8.87
N SER A 807 16.27 39.03 -9.72
CA SER A 807 15.76 38.88 -11.09
C SER A 807 16.60 39.72 -12.05
N ARG A 808 16.61 39.35 -13.33
CA ARG A 808 17.24 40.15 -14.40
C ARG A 808 16.20 40.88 -15.23
N GLU A 809 16.66 41.85 -16.01
CA GLU A 809 15.80 42.58 -16.93
C GLU A 809 15.25 41.62 -18.01
N GLY A 810 13.96 41.79 -18.31
CA GLY A 810 13.18 40.88 -19.15
C GLY A 810 12.62 39.64 -18.44
N ASP A 811 13.10 39.24 -17.25
CA ASP A 811 12.54 38.08 -16.55
C ASP A 811 11.08 38.32 -16.13
N ASP A 812 10.19 37.38 -16.48
CA ASP A 812 8.80 37.42 -16.05
C ASP A 812 8.67 36.82 -14.64
N THR A 813 8.51 37.69 -13.63
CA THR A 813 8.29 37.27 -12.24
C THR A 813 6.83 36.98 -11.95
N LYS A 814 6.58 36.06 -11.02
CA LYS A 814 5.24 35.60 -10.68
C LYS A 814 5.07 35.36 -9.20
N PHE A 815 4.17 36.12 -8.57
CA PHE A 815 3.95 36.01 -7.13
C PHE A 815 3.19 34.73 -6.73
N PHE A 816 2.14 34.39 -7.47
CA PHE A 816 1.28 33.24 -7.18
C PHE A 816 1.26 32.29 -8.36
N SER A 817 1.52 31.01 -8.11
CA SER A 817 1.45 29.95 -9.10
C SER A 817 0.79 28.71 -8.51
N PHE A 818 0.04 28.00 -9.34
CA PHE A 818 -0.67 26.79 -8.93
C PHE A 818 -0.70 25.75 -10.04
N ASN A 819 -0.70 24.48 -9.64
CA ASN A 819 -0.98 23.32 -10.50
C ASN A 819 -1.98 22.42 -9.78
N ILE A 820 -3.05 22.04 -10.47
CA ILE A 820 -4.10 21.14 -9.95
C ILE A 820 -4.16 19.92 -10.84
N GLY A 821 -4.14 18.72 -10.27
CA GLY A 821 -4.54 17.48 -10.96
C GLY A 821 -3.59 17.02 -12.07
N GLN A 822 -2.48 17.72 -12.32
CA GLN A 822 -1.42 17.21 -13.18
C GLN A 822 -0.72 16.07 -12.43
N THR A 823 -0.96 14.84 -12.88
CA THR A 823 -0.29 13.67 -12.31
C THR A 823 1.21 13.72 -12.66
N PHE A 824 2.05 13.35 -11.69
CA PHE A 824 3.52 13.48 -11.70
C PHE A 824 4.21 12.75 -12.85
#